data_AF-A0A7M7T2U7-F1
#
_entry.id   AF-A0A7M7T2U7-F1
#
_cell.length_a   1.000
_cell.length_b   1.000
_cell.length_c   1.000
_cell.angle_alpha   90.00
_cell.angle_beta   90.00
_cell.angle_gamma   90.00
#
_symmetry.space_group_name_H-M   'P 1'
#
loop_
_entity.id
_entity.type
_entity.pdbx_description
1 polymer ?
#
loop_
_entity_poly.entity_id
_entity_poly.type
_entity_poly.pdbx_seq_one_letter_code
_entity_poly.pdbx_strand_id
1 'polypeptide(L)'
;MEADVSGRDHHPQDIRSSEEEEEEDEESPDENQNLLRRSVTDDGDSKNTLQVPDGRGRSLSSPSISPNILLTFSAPSETARRLSGSSRISYKTFDWDSSKMNKEEGAEARIESFIKASKSMLGLQCEDAEISAAEREVVVAELQQEISAMPGVFSNNNSAQTTVDRRKAFLRMTSLNSDLSIEHEVACRQRTWTDEVDSPVRSGKGVPYMTLHAKPVPYQGKGRRIFIEKTPIHIKIVDCGRVHSTLHLNPNLYYIEIEHGPCTWAVRRRYNHFLRLHEELILYKARLHIPVGRESHRERHRTFRELPDDVNDLPHFPRTLDALVRAHQLSKRMLQLEKYLQGVANNPLYINHPKMLEFLEVSHISFVDELGEKGKEGWVMKRSGGRRVQLGCFSSLSCSANSHYSKRWLIVKDSFVAYVRPKDGLLRAVLLMDQDLKVAVGRENTGLYHGLKITNTFRNLLLRCNHKSVALDWKADIARTAESCEYTFDNPHGSFAPPRDDTLVQGFADGSDYFESIADALETAKQQIFILDWCLNLQIFLKRPPTKDNRWRLDCILKRKADEGVKVFVLLYKEVEIALNLGSLHTKQTLLALHPNIKVMRHPDHLPGGAGVMLWAHHEKGVIIDQRIAFIGGIDICYGRWDDFRHRLVDTGDACYQQEEPVGEDVPDGRAKQARNQNGSLGHNGYLTGVEKRMHQLGSVEGAKQLWLGKDYYNPIFKDVVQPELPFEETMDRSSVPRLPWHDIAAVVHGKAALDVARHFIQRWNFTKEQKKKEMSDVPLLIPKSSATVSDVGLPCTPGASRCRCQILRSSCQWSAGMQHVEDSIHQAYIHAINNSKHYIYIENQFFVSIADDPDVSNGIADAIFERIVRAHRAGETFRVYILMPLLPAFEGDVGGDSGAAIRVILHWEYRSIIKGDNAILKRLYQEDITSPEEYINFYGLRTHDALGGKLVTELIYIHCKLMIVDDTKVILGSANINDRSMLGSRDSELAVLIEDTEMVGSVMDGERYMAGKFALQFRQQLFREHLGILKGCDGIDVSDPVSDAFYNDTWTRFAVTNTNIYDEVFKCIPTDRATTYLELQQFKREPSLAHSDHDAAEERLAEVTGHLVSTPLNFLCDENLQPSMGETEGLAPTRLWV
;
A
#
# COMPACT_ATOMS: atom_id res chain seq x y z
N MET A 1 48.38 11.60 53.49
CA MET A 1 47.06 11.14 53.96
C MET A 1 46.55 10.13 52.94
N GLU A 2 47.14 8.93 52.81
CA GLU A 2 47.36 7.87 53.82
C GLU A 2 46.02 7.25 54.26
N ALA A 3 45.84 5.94 54.34
CA ALA A 3 46.69 4.75 54.10
C ALA A 3 45.75 3.53 53.96
N ASP A 4 46.09 2.30 53.55
CA ASP A 4 47.17 1.57 52.86
C ASP A 4 46.90 0.05 53.16
N VAL A 5 47.59 -0.90 52.49
CA VAL A 5 47.66 -2.37 52.81
C VAL A 5 46.38 -3.19 52.56
N SER A 6 46.36 -4.43 52.03
CA SER A 6 47.18 -5.21 51.07
C SER A 6 46.40 -6.52 50.76
N GLY A 7 46.68 -7.37 49.75
CA GLY A 7 47.64 -7.33 48.63
C GLY A 7 47.96 -8.75 48.11
N ARG A 8 48.87 -8.83 47.11
CA ARG A 8 49.60 -10.04 46.62
C ARG A 8 48.80 -11.10 45.83
N ASP A 9 49.34 -11.78 44.82
CA ASP A 9 50.64 -11.77 44.10
C ASP A 9 50.45 -12.53 42.74
N HIS A 10 51.32 -12.59 41.70
CA HIS A 10 52.72 -12.17 41.48
C HIS A 10 53.02 -11.93 39.96
N HIS A 11 54.27 -11.64 39.61
CA HIS A 11 54.89 -11.59 38.25
C HIS A 11 56.39 -12.01 38.40
N PRO A 12 57.29 -12.01 37.38
CA PRO A 12 57.20 -11.86 35.92
C PRO A 12 57.91 -13.03 35.16
N GLN A 13 58.17 -12.91 33.83
CA GLN A 13 59.51 -13.08 33.21
C GLN A 13 59.50 -12.88 31.68
N ASP A 14 60.69 -12.61 31.10
CA ASP A 14 60.92 -12.32 29.67
C ASP A 14 62.38 -12.72 29.30
N ILE A 15 62.62 -13.73 28.44
CA ILE A 15 63.95 -14.29 28.10
C ILE A 15 64.04 -14.76 26.62
N ARG A 16 65.27 -14.75 26.07
CA ARG A 16 65.75 -14.92 24.68
C ARG A 16 65.76 -16.36 24.12
N SER A 17 66.15 -16.45 22.82
CA SER A 17 66.90 -17.55 22.13
C SER A 17 66.12 -18.84 21.78
N SER A 18 66.47 -19.62 20.73
CA SER A 18 67.42 -19.48 19.59
C SER A 18 67.22 -20.63 18.55
N GLU A 19 68.01 -20.65 17.46
CA GLU A 19 68.30 -21.80 16.55
C GLU A 19 67.11 -22.42 15.73
N GLU A 20 67.17 -22.58 14.39
CA GLU A 20 67.86 -23.60 13.53
C GLU A 20 67.13 -24.97 13.50
N GLU A 21 67.07 -25.77 12.42
CA GLU A 21 67.73 -25.75 11.09
C GLU A 21 66.87 -26.49 9.99
N GLU A 22 67.50 -26.93 8.87
CA GLU A 22 66.96 -27.75 7.74
C GLU A 22 65.91 -27.04 6.82
N GLU A 23 65.84 -27.14 5.47
CA GLU A 23 66.65 -27.56 4.28
C GLU A 23 65.59 -27.58 3.11
N GLU A 24 65.78 -27.51 1.77
CA GLU A 24 66.86 -27.58 0.76
C GLU A 24 66.51 -26.64 -0.45
N ASP A 25 67.48 -25.89 -0.99
CA ASP A 25 67.93 -25.81 -2.43
C ASP A 25 66.98 -25.43 -3.63
N GLU A 26 67.44 -24.91 -4.80
CA GLU A 26 68.79 -24.53 -5.31
C GLU A 26 68.79 -23.47 -6.46
N GLU A 27 69.90 -22.70 -6.56
CA GLU A 27 70.64 -22.17 -7.74
C GLU A 27 70.06 -21.39 -8.98
N SER A 28 71.01 -20.87 -9.78
CA SER A 28 70.96 -20.02 -11.02
C SER A 28 72.21 -20.38 -11.90
N PRO A 29 72.64 -19.73 -13.03
CA PRO A 29 72.27 -18.45 -13.68
C PRO A 29 72.27 -18.48 -15.26
N ASP A 30 72.63 -17.36 -15.90
CA ASP A 30 73.28 -17.14 -17.22
C ASP A 30 72.53 -16.96 -18.59
N GLU A 31 72.68 -15.72 -19.09
CA GLU A 31 73.15 -15.26 -20.42
C GLU A 31 72.42 -15.50 -21.79
N ASN A 32 71.93 -14.37 -22.36
CA ASN A 32 72.36 -13.72 -23.62
C ASN A 32 71.52 -13.74 -24.94
N GLN A 33 71.62 -12.60 -25.66
CA GLN A 33 71.40 -12.29 -27.10
C GLN A 33 70.00 -12.07 -27.76
N ASN A 34 69.73 -10.77 -28.06
CA ASN A 34 69.46 -10.19 -29.41
C ASN A 34 68.12 -10.47 -30.17
N LEU A 35 67.52 -9.55 -30.99
CA LEU A 35 67.80 -8.12 -31.33
C LEU A 35 66.60 -7.44 -32.06
N LEU A 36 66.70 -6.10 -32.30
CA LEU A 36 65.84 -5.20 -33.13
C LEU A 36 64.45 -4.84 -32.53
N ARG A 37 63.85 -3.64 -32.69
CA ARG A 37 64.20 -2.27 -33.15
C ARG A 37 62.96 -1.39 -32.76
N ARG A 38 62.98 -0.08 -32.52
CA ARG A 38 64.00 0.99 -32.46
C ARG A 38 63.39 2.16 -31.66
N SER A 39 64.17 2.94 -30.92
CA SER A 39 63.72 4.23 -30.34
C SER A 39 63.86 5.39 -31.34
N VAL A 40 63.22 6.53 -31.04
CA VAL A 40 63.82 7.89 -31.00
C VAL A 40 62.79 8.84 -30.37
N THR A 41 63.27 9.68 -29.45
CA THR A 41 62.62 10.89 -28.90
C THR A 41 63.35 12.11 -29.42
N ASP A 42 62.70 13.28 -29.53
CA ASP A 42 63.42 14.56 -29.51
C ASP A 42 62.53 15.73 -29.08
N ASP A 43 63.15 16.76 -28.52
CA ASP A 43 62.54 18.03 -28.08
C ASP A 43 62.57 19.10 -29.20
N GLY A 44 61.85 20.22 -29.06
CA GLY A 44 61.79 21.24 -30.14
C GLY A 44 61.07 22.55 -29.81
N ASP A 45 61.74 23.45 -29.10
CA ASP A 45 61.23 24.70 -28.53
C ASP A 45 60.96 25.88 -29.53
N SER A 46 59.98 26.73 -29.17
CA SER A 46 60.00 28.21 -29.28
C SER A 46 59.33 29.02 -30.42
N LYS A 47 58.69 30.14 -29.96
CA LYS A 47 58.60 31.52 -30.52
C LYS A 47 57.69 31.90 -31.71
N ASN A 48 56.80 32.87 -31.42
CA ASN A 48 56.56 34.18 -32.09
C ASN A 48 56.17 34.23 -33.60
N THR A 49 55.42 35.22 -34.14
CA THR A 49 55.01 36.57 -33.67
C THR A 49 53.72 37.06 -34.38
N LEU A 50 53.18 38.22 -33.93
CA LEU A 50 52.45 39.31 -34.65
C LEU A 50 52.17 39.12 -36.18
N GLN A 51 51.05 39.60 -36.75
CA GLN A 51 50.53 40.97 -36.61
C GLN A 51 49.05 41.17 -37.10
N VAL A 52 48.45 42.30 -36.72
CA VAL A 52 47.10 42.86 -37.04
C VAL A 52 47.37 44.32 -37.54
N PRO A 53 46.69 44.96 -38.53
CA PRO A 53 45.29 45.45 -38.38
C PRO A 53 44.43 45.79 -39.64
N ASP A 54 43.20 46.30 -39.37
CA ASP A 54 42.27 47.21 -40.10
C ASP A 54 42.18 47.25 -41.65
N GLY A 55 41.01 47.55 -42.27
CA GLY A 55 39.65 47.71 -41.72
C GLY A 55 38.75 48.75 -42.45
N ARG A 56 37.42 48.55 -42.39
CA ARG A 56 36.30 49.53 -42.63
C ARG A 56 36.16 50.05 -44.08
N GLY A 57 35.00 50.38 -44.67
CA GLY A 57 33.55 50.33 -44.37
C GLY A 57 32.78 50.63 -45.69
N ARG A 58 31.45 50.80 -45.82
CA ARG A 58 30.29 51.01 -44.92
C ARG A 58 28.98 50.57 -45.64
N SER A 59 27.89 50.32 -44.88
CA SER A 59 26.45 50.60 -45.22
C SER A 59 25.80 49.93 -46.47
N LEU A 60 24.49 49.63 -46.55
CA LEU A 60 23.33 49.79 -45.64
C LEU A 60 22.17 48.87 -46.11
N SER A 61 21.42 48.22 -45.20
CA SER A 61 19.94 47.93 -45.25
C SER A 61 19.52 46.80 -44.27
N SER A 62 18.22 46.73 -43.97
CA SER A 62 17.50 45.82 -43.03
C SER A 62 16.63 44.81 -43.83
N PRO A 63 15.80 43.90 -43.24
CA PRO A 63 15.50 43.60 -41.83
C PRO A 63 15.78 42.11 -41.46
N SER A 64 14.90 41.44 -40.70
CA SER A 64 15.13 41.06 -39.29
C SER A 64 14.08 40.07 -38.74
N ILE A 65 14.29 39.58 -37.51
CA ILE A 65 13.33 38.89 -36.60
C ILE A 65 12.93 37.43 -36.96
N SER A 66 12.68 36.66 -35.88
CA SER A 66 12.31 35.24 -35.74
C SER A 66 10.77 35.01 -35.87
N PRO A 67 10.10 33.95 -35.34
CA PRO A 67 10.45 32.53 -35.04
C PRO A 67 9.35 31.53 -35.54
N ASN A 68 9.29 30.32 -34.93
CA ASN A 68 8.07 29.64 -34.44
C ASN A 68 7.25 28.57 -35.23
N ILE A 69 6.61 27.70 -34.41
CA ILE A 69 5.30 27.00 -34.54
C ILE A 69 5.15 25.63 -35.25
N LEU A 70 4.94 24.61 -34.39
CA LEU A 70 3.83 23.62 -34.28
C LEU A 70 3.02 23.09 -35.49
N LEU A 71 2.71 21.78 -35.40
CA LEU A 71 1.50 21.02 -35.80
C LEU A 71 0.97 21.06 -37.26
N THR A 72 0.73 19.87 -37.82
CA THR A 72 -0.64 19.38 -38.18
C THR A 72 -0.64 17.90 -38.68
N PHE A 73 -1.83 17.29 -38.75
CA PHE A 73 -2.08 15.91 -39.22
C PHE A 73 -2.08 15.78 -40.76
N SER A 74 -1.70 14.60 -41.27
CA SER A 74 -2.16 14.08 -42.57
C SER A 74 -2.03 12.55 -42.64
N ALA A 75 -2.94 11.91 -43.39
CA ALA A 75 -2.97 10.45 -43.62
C ALA A 75 -2.15 10.07 -44.89
N PRO A 76 -2.00 8.76 -45.23
CA PRO A 76 -0.85 8.31 -46.02
C PRO A 76 -1.02 8.39 -47.55
N SER A 77 0.12 8.45 -48.25
CA SER A 77 0.23 8.15 -49.68
C SER A 77 1.09 6.90 -49.93
N GLU A 78 0.86 6.24 -51.06
CA GLU A 78 1.60 5.04 -51.46
C GLU A 78 3.04 5.38 -51.92
N THR A 79 3.98 4.47 -51.64
CA THR A 79 4.83 3.86 -52.70
C THR A 79 5.57 2.66 -52.12
N ALA A 80 5.19 1.46 -52.54
CA ALA A 80 5.97 0.25 -52.27
C ALA A 80 7.05 0.05 -53.35
N ARG A 81 8.27 -0.35 -52.98
CA ARG A 81 9.06 -1.43 -53.62
C ARG A 81 10.50 -1.52 -53.08
N ARG A 82 10.84 -2.74 -52.62
CA ARG A 82 12.15 -3.45 -52.58
C ARG A 82 12.56 -3.88 -51.16
N LEU A 83 12.41 -5.18 -50.90
CA LEU A 83 13.53 -6.13 -50.90
C LEU A 83 13.00 -7.56 -50.74
N SER A 84 13.09 -8.36 -51.80
CA SER A 84 12.67 -9.76 -51.83
C SER A 84 13.83 -10.69 -51.48
N GLY A 85 13.72 -11.45 -50.39
CA GLY A 85 14.76 -12.36 -49.92
C GLY A 85 14.20 -13.56 -49.15
N SER A 86 13.34 -14.36 -49.79
CA SER A 86 12.66 -15.49 -49.14
C SER A 86 13.39 -16.82 -49.39
N SER A 87 13.82 -17.48 -48.31
CA SER A 87 14.23 -18.89 -48.35
C SER A 87 13.00 -19.80 -48.41
N ARG A 88 13.03 -20.82 -49.28
CA ARG A 88 11.88 -21.71 -49.53
C ARG A 88 11.66 -22.68 -48.36
N ILE A 89 10.47 -22.63 -47.76
CA ILE A 89 9.88 -23.75 -46.99
C ILE A 89 8.83 -24.44 -47.86
N SER A 90 8.98 -25.74 -48.10
CA SER A 90 8.10 -26.55 -48.96
C SER A 90 6.81 -26.98 -48.26
N TYR A 91 5.86 -26.06 -48.13
CA TYR A 91 4.46 -26.43 -47.90
C TYR A 91 3.88 -27.05 -49.18
N LYS A 92 3.08 -28.13 -49.04
CA LYS A 92 2.22 -28.62 -50.15
C LYS A 92 1.39 -27.46 -50.69
N THR A 93 1.29 -27.35 -52.01
CA THR A 93 0.52 -26.28 -52.66
C THR A 93 -0.98 -26.45 -52.37
N PHE A 94 -1.60 -25.37 -51.91
CA PHE A 94 -3.06 -25.21 -51.95
C PHE A 94 -3.42 -24.98 -53.41
N ASP A 95 -3.93 -26.02 -54.07
CA ASP A 95 -4.15 -26.05 -55.52
C ASP A 95 -5.65 -25.95 -55.82
N TRP A 96 -6.23 -24.80 -55.48
CA TRP A 96 -7.62 -24.48 -55.82
C TRP A 96 -7.71 -24.04 -57.28
N ASP A 97 -8.01 -25.02 -58.13
CA ASP A 97 -8.16 -24.87 -59.57
C ASP A 97 -9.52 -24.27 -59.95
N SER A 98 -9.55 -22.94 -60.07
CA SER A 98 -10.74 -22.19 -60.47
C SER A 98 -11.14 -22.37 -61.94
N SER A 99 -10.37 -23.11 -62.75
CA SER A 99 -10.74 -23.42 -64.14
C SER A 99 -11.84 -24.48 -64.27
N LYS A 100 -12.14 -25.19 -63.17
CA LYS A 100 -13.19 -26.23 -63.09
C LYS A 100 -14.58 -25.71 -62.72
N MET A 101 -14.74 -24.41 -62.49
CA MET A 101 -16.03 -23.76 -62.24
C MET A 101 -16.61 -23.16 -63.52
N ASN A 102 -17.93 -23.16 -63.65
CA ASN A 102 -18.59 -22.64 -64.85
C ASN A 102 -18.48 -21.11 -64.87
N LYS A 103 -18.20 -20.52 -66.04
CA LYS A 103 -17.96 -19.07 -66.17
C LYS A 103 -19.15 -18.20 -65.74
N GLU A 104 -20.35 -18.77 -65.79
CA GLU A 104 -21.64 -18.13 -65.46
C GLU A 104 -21.98 -18.19 -63.96
N GLU A 105 -21.24 -18.94 -63.14
CA GLU A 105 -21.50 -19.04 -61.70
C GLU A 105 -21.13 -17.75 -60.97
N GLY A 106 -22.05 -17.20 -60.18
CA GLY A 106 -21.90 -15.93 -59.46
C GLY A 106 -20.85 -15.95 -58.34
N ALA A 107 -20.60 -14.78 -57.72
CA ALA A 107 -19.56 -14.62 -56.71
C ALA A 107 -19.77 -15.54 -55.49
N GLU A 108 -21.01 -15.71 -55.03
CA GLU A 108 -21.35 -16.53 -53.87
C GLU A 108 -21.02 -18.02 -54.07
N ALA A 109 -21.35 -18.58 -55.23
CA ALA A 109 -21.00 -19.97 -55.57
C ALA A 109 -19.47 -20.20 -55.57
N ARG A 110 -18.68 -19.19 -55.96
CA ARG A 110 -17.21 -19.22 -55.91
C ARG A 110 -16.69 -19.14 -54.47
N ILE A 111 -17.34 -18.34 -53.62
CA ILE A 111 -17.07 -18.26 -52.17
C ILE A 111 -17.37 -19.62 -51.51
N GLU A 112 -18.54 -20.21 -51.75
CA GLU A 112 -18.89 -21.53 -51.23
C GLU A 112 -17.95 -22.63 -51.72
N SER A 113 -17.62 -22.65 -53.01
CA SER A 113 -16.67 -23.61 -53.60
C SER A 113 -15.28 -23.51 -52.96
N PHE A 114 -14.77 -22.30 -52.76
CA PHE A 114 -13.48 -22.04 -52.09
C PHE A 114 -13.51 -22.44 -50.61
N ILE A 115 -14.61 -22.16 -49.90
CA ILE A 115 -14.84 -22.60 -48.51
C ILE A 115 -14.90 -24.13 -48.43
N LYS A 116 -15.62 -24.79 -49.36
CA LYS A 116 -15.78 -26.25 -49.44
C LYS A 116 -14.46 -26.96 -49.74
N ALA A 117 -13.67 -26.44 -50.68
CA ALA A 117 -12.32 -26.91 -50.98
C ALA A 117 -11.37 -26.73 -49.77
N SER A 118 -11.46 -25.60 -49.07
CA SER A 118 -10.65 -25.31 -47.89
C SER A 118 -11.01 -26.22 -46.70
N LYS A 119 -12.31 -26.41 -46.41
CA LYS A 119 -12.80 -27.36 -45.40
C LYS A 119 -12.33 -28.79 -45.70
N SER A 120 -12.44 -29.23 -46.96
CA SER A 120 -11.94 -30.53 -47.42
C SER A 120 -10.43 -30.70 -47.19
N MET A 121 -9.61 -29.70 -47.57
CA MET A 121 -8.16 -29.77 -47.36
C MET A 121 -7.73 -29.74 -45.88
N LEU A 122 -8.61 -29.25 -44.98
CA LEU A 122 -8.43 -29.29 -43.53
C LEU A 122 -8.92 -30.61 -42.89
N GLY A 123 -9.42 -31.56 -43.68
CA GLY A 123 -9.93 -32.85 -43.20
C GLY A 123 -11.32 -32.77 -42.55
N LEU A 124 -12.04 -31.66 -42.72
CA LEU A 124 -13.39 -31.48 -42.20
C LEU A 124 -14.39 -32.11 -43.17
N GLN A 125 -14.72 -33.38 -42.94
CA GLN A 125 -15.88 -34.00 -43.58
C GLN A 125 -17.17 -33.34 -43.05
N CYS A 126 -18.09 -33.01 -43.96
CA CYS A 126 -19.28 -32.23 -43.65
C CYS A 126 -20.54 -33.10 -43.66
N GLU A 127 -20.60 -34.04 -42.72
CA GLU A 127 -21.84 -34.72 -42.32
C GLU A 127 -21.99 -34.57 -40.80
N ASP A 128 -23.19 -34.18 -40.38
CA ASP A 128 -23.71 -34.17 -38.99
C ASP A 128 -22.87 -33.46 -37.91
N ALA A 129 -22.78 -32.14 -38.04
CA ALA A 129 -22.61 -31.21 -36.92
C ALA A 129 -23.68 -30.11 -36.95
N GLU A 130 -24.50 -30.05 -35.91
CA GLU A 130 -25.58 -29.07 -35.72
C GLU A 130 -25.03 -27.70 -35.32
N ILE A 131 -24.57 -26.95 -36.32
CA ILE A 131 -24.48 -25.49 -36.27
C ILE A 131 -25.81 -24.96 -36.83
N SER A 132 -26.50 -24.07 -36.11
CA SER A 132 -27.82 -23.60 -36.52
C SER A 132 -27.79 -22.84 -37.85
N ALA A 133 -28.94 -22.74 -38.52
CA ALA A 133 -29.04 -22.06 -39.81
C ALA A 133 -28.57 -20.60 -39.72
N ALA A 134 -28.99 -19.87 -38.69
CA ALA A 134 -28.59 -18.49 -38.46
C ALA A 134 -27.08 -18.32 -38.20
N GLU A 135 -26.45 -19.22 -37.43
CA GLU A 135 -24.99 -19.19 -37.22
C GLU A 135 -24.22 -19.48 -38.53
N ARG A 136 -24.76 -20.35 -39.40
CA ARG A 136 -24.18 -20.55 -40.74
C ARG A 136 -24.31 -19.32 -41.62
N GLU A 137 -25.45 -18.62 -41.58
CA GLU A 137 -25.67 -17.38 -42.35
C GLU A 137 -24.74 -16.25 -41.89
N VAL A 138 -24.55 -16.04 -40.58
CA VAL A 138 -23.61 -15.03 -40.05
C VAL A 138 -22.18 -15.32 -40.48
N VAL A 139 -21.69 -16.56 -40.31
CA VAL A 139 -20.32 -16.94 -40.71
C VAL A 139 -20.13 -16.85 -42.23
N VAL A 140 -21.16 -17.13 -43.03
CA VAL A 140 -21.13 -16.92 -44.49
C VAL A 140 -21.08 -15.43 -44.81
N ALA A 141 -21.89 -14.58 -44.17
CA ALA A 141 -21.92 -13.14 -44.40
C ALA A 141 -20.59 -12.45 -44.07
N GLU A 142 -19.96 -12.77 -42.93
CA GLU A 142 -18.64 -12.22 -42.56
C GLU A 142 -17.54 -12.67 -43.55
N LEU A 143 -17.56 -13.94 -43.97
CA LEU A 143 -16.62 -14.44 -44.99
C LEU A 143 -16.89 -13.82 -46.37
N GLN A 144 -18.15 -13.60 -46.74
CA GLN A 144 -18.50 -12.87 -47.96
C GLN A 144 -17.96 -11.43 -47.91
N GLN A 145 -18.10 -10.73 -46.77
CA GLN A 145 -17.64 -9.36 -46.58
C GLN A 145 -16.10 -9.25 -46.62
N GLU A 146 -15.36 -10.08 -45.87
CA GLU A 146 -13.88 -10.06 -45.89
C GLU A 146 -13.31 -10.51 -47.25
N ILE A 147 -13.85 -11.55 -47.90
CA ILE A 147 -13.28 -12.04 -49.16
C ILE A 147 -13.65 -11.10 -50.32
N SER A 148 -14.76 -10.36 -50.24
CA SER A 148 -15.06 -9.26 -51.18
C SER A 148 -14.01 -8.15 -51.14
N ALA A 149 -13.35 -7.92 -49.99
CA ALA A 149 -12.22 -7.02 -49.87
C ALA A 149 -10.88 -7.60 -50.40
N MET A 150 -10.86 -8.85 -50.88
CA MET A 150 -9.68 -9.53 -51.43
C MET A 150 -9.91 -9.98 -52.90
N PRO A 151 -10.06 -9.03 -53.85
CA PRO A 151 -10.46 -9.34 -55.24
C PRO A 151 -9.50 -10.28 -56.00
N GLY A 152 -8.26 -10.45 -55.53
CA GLY A 152 -7.30 -11.42 -56.06
C GLY A 152 -7.65 -12.89 -55.80
N VAL A 153 -8.50 -13.20 -54.80
CA VAL A 153 -8.78 -14.60 -54.39
C VAL A 153 -9.50 -15.37 -55.52
N PHE A 154 -10.56 -14.79 -56.08
CA PHE A 154 -11.39 -15.41 -57.14
C PHE A 154 -10.97 -15.06 -58.57
N SER A 155 -9.84 -14.35 -58.75
CA SER A 155 -9.29 -14.10 -60.08
C SER A 155 -8.79 -15.41 -60.70
N ASN A 156 -9.10 -15.64 -61.99
CA ASN A 156 -8.61 -16.80 -62.74
C ASN A 156 -7.14 -16.69 -63.20
N ASN A 157 -6.48 -15.56 -62.93
CA ASN A 157 -5.06 -15.39 -63.23
C ASN A 157 -4.18 -15.93 -62.10
N ASN A 158 -3.37 -16.95 -62.37
CA ASN A 158 -2.38 -17.50 -61.44
C ASN A 158 -1.12 -16.61 -61.31
N SER A 159 -1.31 -15.36 -60.90
CA SER A 159 -0.23 -14.42 -60.58
C SER A 159 0.40 -14.73 -59.21
N ALA A 160 1.58 -14.17 -58.95
CA ALA A 160 2.19 -14.22 -57.61
C ALA A 160 1.30 -13.56 -56.54
N GLN A 161 0.59 -12.48 -56.88
CA GLN A 161 -0.27 -11.74 -55.95
C GLN A 161 -1.53 -12.54 -55.57
N THR A 162 -2.26 -13.04 -56.56
CA THR A 162 -3.45 -13.90 -56.34
C THR A 162 -3.09 -15.18 -55.58
N THR A 163 -1.89 -15.75 -55.80
CA THR A 163 -1.36 -16.87 -54.99
C THR A 163 -1.10 -16.49 -53.53
N VAL A 164 -0.61 -15.27 -53.28
CA VAL A 164 -0.42 -14.73 -51.91
C VAL A 164 -1.76 -14.46 -51.24
N ASP A 165 -2.74 -13.90 -51.95
CA ASP A 165 -4.03 -13.54 -51.38
C ASP A 165 -4.91 -14.77 -51.09
N ARG A 166 -4.93 -15.78 -51.99
CA ARG A 166 -5.51 -17.11 -51.70
C ARG A 166 -4.86 -17.76 -50.47
N ARG A 167 -3.54 -17.62 -50.28
CA ARG A 167 -2.82 -18.11 -49.08
C ARG A 167 -3.17 -17.31 -47.82
N LYS A 168 -3.32 -15.99 -47.89
CA LYS A 168 -3.79 -15.16 -46.76
C LYS A 168 -5.19 -15.57 -46.34
N ALA A 169 -6.13 -15.66 -47.29
CA ALA A 169 -7.51 -16.07 -47.04
C ALA A 169 -7.57 -17.47 -46.41
N PHE A 170 -6.82 -18.44 -46.93
CA PHE A 170 -6.72 -19.78 -46.33
C PHE A 170 -6.16 -19.74 -44.90
N LEU A 171 -5.06 -19.02 -44.66
CA LEU A 171 -4.47 -18.88 -43.31
C LEU A 171 -5.42 -18.17 -42.33
N ARG A 172 -6.19 -17.19 -42.78
CA ARG A 172 -7.14 -16.45 -41.94
C ARG A 172 -8.40 -17.28 -41.64
N MET A 173 -8.94 -18.01 -42.62
CA MET A 173 -9.98 -19.03 -42.39
C MET A 173 -9.50 -20.11 -41.41
N THR A 174 -8.24 -20.54 -41.45
CA THR A 174 -7.71 -21.48 -40.44
C THR A 174 -7.59 -20.87 -39.04
N SER A 175 -7.42 -19.54 -38.91
CA SER A 175 -7.53 -18.90 -37.59
C SER A 175 -8.99 -18.85 -37.16
N LEU A 176 -9.85 -18.20 -37.93
CA LEU A 176 -11.29 -18.04 -37.66
C LEU A 176 -11.97 -19.37 -37.30
N ASN A 177 -11.73 -20.43 -38.07
CA ASN A 177 -12.32 -21.74 -37.78
C ASN A 177 -11.69 -22.43 -36.54
N SER A 178 -10.43 -22.11 -36.18
CA SER A 178 -9.83 -22.52 -34.90
C SER A 178 -10.31 -21.69 -33.72
N ASP A 179 -10.69 -20.44 -33.95
CA ASP A 179 -11.18 -19.51 -32.93
C ASP A 179 -12.67 -19.77 -32.66
N LEU A 180 -13.52 -19.92 -33.69
CA LEU A 180 -14.93 -20.33 -33.59
C LEU A 180 -15.12 -21.71 -32.95
N SER A 181 -14.30 -22.72 -33.28
CA SER A 181 -14.38 -24.03 -32.62
C SER A 181 -13.90 -24.00 -31.17
N ILE A 182 -13.02 -23.04 -30.82
CA ILE A 182 -12.62 -22.75 -29.44
C ILE A 182 -13.71 -21.96 -28.71
N GLU A 183 -14.41 -21.04 -29.38
CA GLU A 183 -15.51 -20.25 -28.80
C GLU A 183 -16.76 -21.10 -28.57
N HIS A 184 -17.08 -22.02 -29.47
CA HIS A 184 -18.13 -23.03 -29.22
C HIS A 184 -17.71 -23.99 -28.08
N GLU A 185 -16.44 -24.41 -28.01
CA GLU A 185 -15.95 -25.10 -26.80
C GLU A 185 -16.03 -24.20 -25.54
N VAL A 186 -15.81 -22.89 -25.61
CA VAL A 186 -15.86 -21.97 -24.45
C VAL A 186 -17.29 -21.69 -24.00
N ALA A 187 -18.24 -21.48 -24.91
CA ALA A 187 -19.66 -21.35 -24.60
C ALA A 187 -20.20 -22.63 -23.95
N CYS A 188 -19.84 -23.81 -24.46
CA CYS A 188 -20.15 -25.09 -23.81
C CYS A 188 -19.41 -25.28 -22.47
N ARG A 189 -18.21 -24.71 -22.28
CA ARG A 189 -17.53 -24.65 -20.96
C ARG A 189 -18.18 -23.65 -19.98
N GLN A 190 -19.04 -22.73 -20.43
CA GLN A 190 -19.74 -21.74 -19.58
C GLN A 190 -21.11 -22.23 -19.08
N ARG A 191 -21.83 -23.07 -19.84
CA ARG A 191 -23.20 -23.56 -19.53
C ARG A 191 -23.35 -24.49 -18.30
N THR A 192 -22.40 -24.49 -17.36
CA THR A 192 -22.40 -25.37 -16.17
C THR A 192 -22.27 -24.63 -14.84
N TRP A 193 -22.31 -23.29 -14.84
CA TRP A 193 -22.26 -22.46 -13.64
C TRP A 193 -23.40 -21.43 -13.69
N THR A 194 -24.54 -21.83 -13.14
CA THR A 194 -25.70 -20.95 -12.88
C THR A 194 -25.98 -20.96 -11.38
N ASP A 195 -25.66 -19.82 -10.77
CA ASP A 195 -26.36 -19.17 -9.65
C ASP A 195 -26.39 -19.81 -8.24
N GLU A 196 -26.32 -18.90 -7.27
CA GLU A 196 -26.84 -18.96 -5.89
C GLU A 196 -26.56 -20.21 -5.04
N VAL A 197 -25.46 -20.17 -4.28
CA VAL A 197 -25.37 -20.79 -2.96
C VAL A 197 -24.82 -19.77 -1.95
N ASP A 198 -25.68 -19.26 -1.08
CA ASP A 198 -25.27 -18.48 0.10
C ASP A 198 -24.21 -19.25 0.88
N SER A 199 -23.05 -18.64 1.09
CA SER A 199 -21.91 -19.30 1.75
C SER A 199 -21.97 -19.08 3.27
N PRO A 200 -22.37 -20.09 4.08
CA PRO A 200 -22.35 -19.95 5.53
C PRO A 200 -20.92 -19.79 6.05
N VAL A 201 -20.77 -19.02 7.14
CA VAL A 201 -19.49 -18.68 7.77
C VAL A 201 -18.67 -19.95 8.03
N ARG A 202 -17.57 -20.10 7.29
CA ARG A 202 -16.74 -21.32 7.31
C ARG A 202 -15.91 -21.40 8.60
N SER A 203 -16.03 -22.53 9.30
CA SER A 203 -15.41 -22.73 10.62
C SER A 203 -14.20 -23.65 10.58
N GLY A 204 -12.99 -23.05 10.60
CA GLY A 204 -11.78 -23.59 11.23
C GLY A 204 -11.37 -25.03 10.90
N LYS A 205 -11.38 -25.40 9.62
CA LYS A 205 -11.01 -26.77 9.17
C LYS A 205 -9.91 -26.81 8.10
N GLY A 206 -9.47 -25.68 7.55
CA GLY A 206 -8.35 -25.62 6.62
C GLY A 206 -6.98 -25.74 7.30
N VAL A 207 -5.93 -25.62 6.50
CA VAL A 207 -4.54 -25.54 6.95
C VAL A 207 -4.30 -24.15 7.58
N PRO A 208 -3.72 -24.04 8.80
CA PRO A 208 -3.54 -22.75 9.46
C PRO A 208 -2.65 -21.78 8.66
N TYR A 209 -3.06 -20.52 8.53
CA TYR A 209 -2.35 -19.47 7.78
C TYR A 209 -0.85 -19.37 8.10
N MET A 210 -0.47 -19.62 9.35
CA MET A 210 0.93 -19.60 9.81
C MET A 210 1.86 -20.61 9.11
N THR A 211 1.34 -21.64 8.43
CA THR A 211 2.19 -22.54 7.63
C THR A 211 2.87 -21.84 6.45
N LEU A 212 2.35 -20.69 5.99
CA LEU A 212 2.99 -19.85 4.96
C LEU A 212 4.37 -19.32 5.40
N HIS A 213 4.58 -19.18 6.71
CA HIS A 213 5.85 -18.73 7.30
C HIS A 213 6.76 -19.89 7.75
N ALA A 214 6.39 -21.14 7.47
CA ALA A 214 7.23 -22.30 7.75
C ALA A 214 8.42 -22.40 6.76
N LYS A 215 9.43 -23.22 7.10
CA LYS A 215 10.59 -23.46 6.21
C LYS A 215 10.12 -24.07 4.87
N PRO A 216 10.36 -23.40 3.72
CA PRO A 216 9.88 -23.86 2.42
C PRO A 216 10.43 -25.24 2.02
N VAL A 217 9.55 -26.12 1.53
CA VAL A 217 9.90 -27.49 1.12
C VAL A 217 9.90 -27.60 -0.42
N PRO A 218 10.99 -28.06 -1.06
CA PRO A 218 11.03 -28.33 -2.50
C PRO A 218 9.87 -29.21 -2.96
N TYR A 219 9.40 -29.05 -4.21
CA TYR A 219 8.25 -29.82 -4.72
C TYR A 219 8.51 -31.33 -4.82
N GLN A 220 9.79 -31.74 -4.79
CA GLN A 220 10.26 -33.14 -4.76
C GLN A 220 10.79 -33.56 -3.37
N GLY A 221 10.64 -32.72 -2.34
CA GLY A 221 11.05 -33.01 -0.97
C GLY A 221 10.08 -33.97 -0.26
N LYS A 222 10.59 -34.66 0.77
CA LYS A 222 9.75 -35.42 1.73
C LYS A 222 8.89 -34.46 2.58
N GLY A 223 7.87 -35.00 3.23
CA GLY A 223 7.20 -34.32 4.36
C GLY A 223 6.37 -33.08 4.00
N ARG A 224 6.01 -32.90 2.72
CA ARG A 224 5.10 -31.83 2.30
C ARG A 224 3.70 -32.12 2.87
N ARG A 225 3.32 -31.41 3.95
CA ARG A 225 1.91 -31.27 4.33
C ARG A 225 1.23 -30.36 3.30
N ILE A 226 0.11 -30.82 2.75
CA ILE A 226 -0.63 -30.15 1.67
C ILE A 226 -2.12 -30.25 1.98
N PHE A 227 -2.60 -31.49 2.10
CA PHE A 227 -3.98 -31.81 2.49
C PHE A 227 -4.22 -31.56 3.98
N ILE A 228 -5.47 -31.27 4.32
CA ILE A 228 -5.99 -31.12 5.68
C ILE A 228 -5.84 -32.48 6.40
N GLU A 229 -5.30 -32.45 7.62
CA GLU A 229 -5.02 -33.67 8.38
C GLU A 229 -6.31 -34.41 8.76
N LYS A 230 -6.32 -35.73 8.56
CA LYS A 230 -7.45 -36.65 8.83
C LYS A 230 -8.72 -36.41 8.00
N THR A 231 -8.70 -35.52 7.02
CA THR A 231 -9.83 -35.25 6.12
C THR A 231 -9.73 -36.10 4.84
N PRO A 232 -10.78 -36.82 4.42
CA PRO A 232 -10.77 -37.62 3.18
C PRO A 232 -10.69 -36.73 1.93
N ILE A 233 -10.47 -37.37 0.78
CA ILE A 233 -10.58 -36.76 -0.54
C ILE A 233 -11.60 -37.59 -1.31
N HIS A 234 -12.65 -36.97 -1.84
CA HIS A 234 -13.64 -37.64 -2.69
C HIS A 234 -13.43 -37.22 -4.15
N ILE A 235 -13.48 -38.20 -5.06
CA ILE A 235 -13.16 -38.02 -6.48
C ILE A 235 -14.26 -38.64 -7.33
N LYS A 236 -14.80 -37.86 -8.26
CA LYS A 236 -15.95 -38.23 -9.09
C LYS A 236 -15.73 -37.76 -10.53
N ILE A 237 -15.91 -38.64 -11.51
CA ILE A 237 -15.81 -38.25 -12.93
C ILE A 237 -17.21 -37.93 -13.46
N VAL A 238 -17.56 -36.65 -13.42
CA VAL A 238 -18.92 -36.16 -13.67
C VAL A 238 -19.30 -36.13 -15.16
N ASP A 239 -18.35 -35.84 -16.05
CA ASP A 239 -18.58 -35.77 -17.49
C ASP A 239 -17.34 -36.22 -18.31
N CYS A 240 -17.55 -36.50 -19.61
CA CYS A 240 -16.55 -36.95 -20.55
C CYS A 240 -16.81 -36.41 -21.98
N GLY A 241 -16.56 -35.12 -22.21
CA GLY A 241 -16.55 -34.53 -23.56
C GLY A 241 -15.59 -35.26 -24.52
N ARG A 242 -16.05 -35.59 -25.74
CA ARG A 242 -15.29 -36.36 -26.74
C ARG A 242 -15.01 -35.51 -27.98
N VAL A 243 -13.74 -35.36 -28.34
CA VAL A 243 -13.36 -34.67 -29.59
C VAL A 243 -13.56 -35.62 -30.77
N HIS A 244 -14.49 -35.27 -31.66
CA HIS A 244 -14.82 -36.03 -32.87
C HIS A 244 -13.81 -35.75 -34.00
N SER A 245 -12.57 -36.20 -33.83
CA SER A 245 -11.53 -36.17 -34.86
C SER A 245 -10.75 -37.49 -34.90
N THR A 246 -10.60 -38.05 -36.10
CA THR A 246 -10.00 -39.37 -36.36
C THR A 246 -8.49 -39.44 -36.09
N LEU A 247 -7.83 -38.30 -35.84
CA LEU A 247 -6.37 -38.22 -35.61
C LEU A 247 -5.98 -38.17 -34.12
N HIS A 248 -6.93 -38.17 -33.18
CA HIS A 248 -6.63 -38.08 -31.75
C HIS A 248 -6.59 -39.44 -31.05
N LEU A 249 -5.38 -39.87 -30.64
CA LEU A 249 -5.14 -41.06 -29.80
C LEU A 249 -5.81 -41.01 -28.41
N ASN A 250 -6.22 -39.81 -27.95
CA ASN A 250 -6.87 -39.56 -26.66
C ASN A 250 -8.06 -38.61 -26.86
N PRO A 251 -9.15 -39.04 -27.51
CA PRO A 251 -10.24 -38.16 -27.94
C PRO A 251 -11.06 -37.63 -26.76
N ASN A 252 -11.18 -38.41 -25.69
CA ASN A 252 -11.95 -38.08 -24.49
C ASN A 252 -11.22 -37.06 -23.60
N LEU A 253 -11.98 -36.16 -22.99
CA LEU A 253 -11.59 -35.21 -21.96
C LEU A 253 -12.52 -35.42 -20.75
N TYR A 254 -12.01 -36.08 -19.72
CA TYR A 254 -12.75 -36.33 -18.49
C TYR A 254 -12.78 -35.08 -17.61
N TYR A 255 -13.96 -34.75 -17.10
CA TYR A 255 -14.19 -33.72 -16.09
C TYR A 255 -14.25 -34.41 -14.73
N ILE A 256 -13.28 -34.09 -13.86
CA ILE A 256 -13.10 -34.74 -12.57
C ILE A 256 -13.39 -33.72 -11.48
N GLU A 257 -14.49 -33.92 -10.76
CA GLU A 257 -14.85 -33.21 -9.54
C GLU A 257 -14.06 -33.82 -8.37
N ILE A 258 -13.47 -32.97 -7.53
CA ILE A 258 -12.69 -33.37 -6.36
C ILE A 258 -13.16 -32.53 -5.17
N GLU A 259 -13.48 -33.20 -4.06
CA GLU A 259 -13.88 -32.59 -2.79
C GLU A 259 -12.84 -32.94 -1.72
N HIS A 260 -12.45 -31.96 -0.92
CA HIS A 260 -11.57 -32.15 0.24
C HIS A 260 -11.84 -31.09 1.32
N GLY A 261 -12.50 -31.50 2.40
CA GLY A 261 -12.91 -30.59 3.47
C GLY A 261 -13.92 -29.54 2.93
N PRO A 262 -13.75 -28.24 3.20
CA PRO A 262 -14.64 -27.20 2.70
C PRO A 262 -14.35 -26.79 1.24
N CYS A 263 -13.51 -27.53 0.50
CA CYS A 263 -13.06 -27.16 -0.84
C CYS A 263 -13.45 -28.18 -1.90
N THR A 264 -14.27 -27.77 -2.88
CA THR A 264 -14.57 -28.52 -4.10
C THR A 264 -13.94 -27.84 -5.30
N TRP A 265 -13.33 -28.60 -6.22
CA TRP A 265 -12.79 -28.07 -7.47
C TRP A 265 -12.80 -29.12 -8.59
N ALA A 266 -12.81 -28.66 -9.83
CA ALA A 266 -12.78 -29.54 -11.01
C ALA A 266 -11.40 -29.50 -11.71
N VAL A 267 -10.91 -30.65 -12.16
CA VAL A 267 -9.77 -30.76 -13.09
C VAL A 267 -10.16 -31.48 -14.37
N ARG A 268 -9.69 -30.96 -15.51
CA ARG A 268 -9.96 -31.52 -16.85
C ARG A 268 -8.76 -32.36 -17.31
N ARG A 269 -8.98 -33.64 -17.67
CA ARG A 269 -7.90 -34.62 -17.92
C ARG A 269 -8.23 -35.58 -19.07
N ARG A 270 -7.31 -35.73 -20.03
CA ARG A 270 -7.34 -36.82 -21.05
C ARG A 270 -6.61 -38.07 -20.52
N TYR A 271 -6.94 -39.27 -20.98
CA TYR A 271 -6.36 -40.54 -20.47
C TYR A 271 -4.82 -40.59 -20.37
N ASN A 272 -4.08 -40.01 -21.32
CA ASN A 272 -2.63 -39.83 -21.27
C ASN A 272 -2.10 -39.25 -19.93
N HIS A 273 -2.88 -38.42 -19.22
CA HIS A 273 -2.49 -37.91 -17.90
C HIS A 273 -2.59 -38.97 -16.81
N PHE A 274 -3.62 -39.83 -16.86
CA PHE A 274 -3.79 -40.96 -15.93
C PHE A 274 -2.73 -42.03 -16.19
N LEU A 275 -2.42 -42.32 -17.47
CA LEU A 275 -1.35 -43.24 -17.87
C LEU A 275 0.02 -42.78 -17.34
N ARG A 276 0.39 -41.51 -17.57
CA ARG A 276 1.64 -40.93 -17.05
C ARG A 276 1.72 -40.92 -15.53
N LEU A 277 0.59 -40.69 -14.85
CA LEU A 277 0.52 -40.83 -13.39
C LEU A 277 0.81 -42.28 -12.96
N HIS A 278 0.19 -43.26 -13.61
CA HIS A 278 0.41 -44.69 -13.33
C HIS A 278 1.86 -45.13 -13.58
N GLU A 279 2.46 -44.73 -14.69
CA GLU A 279 3.86 -45.01 -15.04
C GLU A 279 4.84 -44.45 -13.99
N GLU A 280 4.66 -43.19 -13.58
CA GLU A 280 5.49 -42.55 -12.56
C GLU A 280 5.31 -43.17 -11.16
N LEU A 281 4.10 -43.65 -10.81
CA LEU A 281 3.85 -44.36 -9.56
C LEU A 281 4.44 -45.78 -9.55
N ILE A 282 4.44 -46.49 -10.69
CA ILE A 282 5.19 -47.76 -10.85
C ILE A 282 6.69 -47.51 -10.65
N LEU A 283 7.25 -46.49 -11.32
CA LEU A 283 8.67 -46.12 -11.16
C LEU A 283 9.01 -45.70 -9.72
N TYR A 284 8.07 -45.10 -9.00
CA TYR A 284 8.20 -44.77 -7.58
C TYR A 284 8.20 -46.04 -6.70
N LYS A 285 7.20 -46.93 -6.84
CA LYS A 285 7.16 -48.23 -6.13
C LYS A 285 8.44 -49.03 -6.38
N ALA A 286 8.88 -49.14 -7.64
CA ALA A 286 10.10 -49.86 -8.01
C ALA A 286 11.34 -49.29 -7.29
N ARG A 287 11.52 -47.96 -7.26
CA ARG A 287 12.66 -47.32 -6.57
C ARG A 287 12.66 -47.59 -5.06
N LEU A 288 11.50 -47.68 -4.40
CA LEU A 288 11.41 -47.98 -2.97
C LEU A 288 11.92 -49.38 -2.60
N HIS A 289 11.92 -50.34 -3.54
CA HIS A 289 12.40 -51.71 -3.34
C HIS A 289 13.92 -51.87 -3.59
N ILE A 290 14.62 -50.85 -4.09
CA ILE A 290 16.06 -50.93 -4.38
C ILE A 290 16.86 -50.46 -3.14
N PRO A 291 17.71 -51.30 -2.52
CA PRO A 291 18.50 -50.91 -1.35
C PRO A 291 19.72 -50.05 -1.73
N VAL A 292 19.50 -48.77 -2.05
CA VAL A 292 20.57 -47.83 -2.43
C VAL A 292 21.29 -47.24 -1.20
N GLY A 293 22.63 -47.18 -1.25
CA GLY A 293 23.49 -46.82 -0.10
C GLY A 293 23.41 -45.38 0.44
N ARG A 294 22.65 -44.46 -0.17
CA ARG A 294 22.49 -43.09 0.35
C ARG A 294 21.58 -43.08 1.58
N GLU A 295 21.94 -42.32 2.61
CA GLU A 295 21.23 -42.22 3.88
C GLU A 295 19.73 -41.90 3.72
N SER A 296 19.40 -40.84 2.97
CA SER A 296 18.02 -40.46 2.65
C SER A 296 17.25 -41.47 1.78
N HIS A 297 17.90 -42.54 1.32
CA HIS A 297 17.28 -43.70 0.67
C HIS A 297 17.13 -44.88 1.64
N ARG A 298 18.13 -45.17 2.49
CA ARG A 298 18.04 -46.13 3.60
C ARG A 298 16.86 -45.79 4.52
N GLU A 299 16.68 -44.51 4.82
CA GLU A 299 15.55 -43.98 5.58
C GLU A 299 14.20 -44.22 4.88
N ARG A 300 14.08 -43.97 3.56
CA ARG A 300 12.84 -44.28 2.80
C ARG A 300 12.51 -45.76 2.84
N HIS A 301 13.51 -46.60 2.65
CA HIS A 301 13.40 -48.06 2.64
C HIS A 301 13.13 -48.63 4.05
N ARG A 302 13.43 -47.89 5.13
CA ARG A 302 12.98 -48.18 6.49
C ARG A 302 11.48 -47.87 6.63
N THR A 303 11.06 -46.62 6.40
CA THR A 303 9.64 -46.21 6.54
C THR A 303 8.71 -46.99 5.60
N PHE A 304 9.19 -47.40 4.43
CA PHE A 304 8.45 -48.25 3.49
C PHE A 304 8.21 -49.67 4.02
N ARG A 305 9.14 -50.23 4.82
CA ARG A 305 8.98 -51.55 5.48
C ARG A 305 8.16 -51.50 6.76
N GLU A 306 7.83 -50.31 7.24
CA GLU A 306 6.98 -50.08 8.43
C GLU A 306 5.49 -49.91 8.04
N LEU A 307 5.17 -49.93 6.74
CA LEU A 307 3.81 -49.88 6.21
C LEU A 307 3.22 -51.29 6.00
N PRO A 308 1.91 -51.49 6.29
CA PRO A 308 1.19 -52.73 5.96
C PRO A 308 1.22 -53.09 4.47
N ASP A 309 1.22 -54.39 4.16
CA ASP A 309 1.37 -54.89 2.79
C ASP A 309 0.21 -54.53 1.84
N ASP A 310 -1.00 -54.30 2.36
CA ASP A 310 -2.13 -53.80 1.57
C ASP A 310 -1.94 -52.34 1.12
N VAL A 311 -1.21 -51.54 1.90
CA VAL A 311 -0.81 -50.16 1.53
C VAL A 311 0.29 -50.16 0.46
N ASN A 312 1.03 -51.26 0.31
CA ASN A 312 2.13 -51.35 -0.64
C ASN A 312 1.66 -51.51 -2.10
N ASP A 313 0.40 -51.86 -2.37
CA ASP A 313 -0.09 -52.11 -3.73
C ASP A 313 -0.76 -50.92 -4.44
N LEU A 314 -0.58 -50.90 -5.77
CA LEU A 314 -1.03 -49.83 -6.65
C LEU A 314 -2.39 -50.21 -7.27
N PRO A 315 -3.43 -49.36 -7.21
CA PRO A 315 -4.76 -49.69 -7.70
C PRO A 315 -4.78 -50.14 -9.18
N HIS A 316 -5.73 -51.01 -9.52
CA HIS A 316 -5.87 -51.55 -10.87
C HIS A 316 -6.12 -50.44 -11.90
N PHE A 317 -5.18 -50.30 -12.84
CA PHE A 317 -5.25 -49.29 -13.89
C PHE A 317 -5.83 -49.84 -15.21
N PRO A 318 -6.89 -49.22 -15.77
CA PRO A 318 -7.55 -49.73 -16.97
C PRO A 318 -6.74 -49.40 -18.25
N ARG A 319 -5.79 -50.26 -18.61
CA ARG A 319 -4.77 -50.03 -19.66
C ARG A 319 -5.27 -49.80 -21.09
N THR A 320 -6.53 -50.09 -21.42
CA THR A 320 -7.11 -49.87 -22.76
C THR A 320 -6.96 -48.41 -23.21
N LEU A 321 -6.60 -48.16 -24.47
CA LEU A 321 -6.48 -46.81 -25.02
C LEU A 321 -7.86 -46.19 -25.30
N ASP A 322 -8.05 -44.90 -25.00
CA ASP A 322 -9.32 -44.20 -25.21
C ASP A 322 -9.81 -44.20 -26.66
N ALA A 323 -8.90 -44.23 -27.64
CA ALA A 323 -9.26 -44.36 -29.06
C ALA A 323 -10.03 -45.67 -29.37
N LEU A 324 -9.87 -46.72 -28.54
CA LEU A 324 -10.58 -48.00 -28.67
C LEU A 324 -11.88 -48.05 -27.85
N VAL A 325 -12.12 -47.09 -26.97
CA VAL A 325 -13.33 -47.01 -26.12
C VAL A 325 -14.48 -46.43 -26.95
N ARG A 326 -15.54 -47.23 -27.15
CA ARG A 326 -16.76 -46.80 -27.87
C ARG A 326 -17.66 -45.93 -27.00
N ALA A 327 -18.54 -45.13 -27.59
CA ALA A 327 -19.41 -44.19 -26.87
C ALA A 327 -20.21 -44.85 -25.73
N HIS A 328 -20.88 -45.99 -26.00
CA HIS A 328 -21.64 -46.76 -24.99
C HIS A 328 -20.78 -47.36 -23.86
N GLN A 329 -19.45 -47.26 -23.93
CA GLN A 329 -18.52 -47.74 -22.90
C GLN A 329 -17.99 -46.62 -22.01
N LEU A 330 -18.28 -45.34 -22.33
CA LEU A 330 -17.73 -44.18 -21.63
C LEU A 330 -18.09 -44.15 -20.15
N SER A 331 -19.34 -44.40 -19.76
CA SER A 331 -19.75 -44.42 -18.35
C SER A 331 -19.01 -45.50 -17.53
N LYS A 332 -18.82 -46.70 -18.12
CA LYS A 332 -18.01 -47.77 -17.50
C LYS A 332 -16.53 -47.39 -17.41
N ARG A 333 -16.02 -46.68 -18.42
CA ARG A 333 -14.63 -46.18 -18.48
C ARG A 333 -14.38 -45.08 -17.45
N MET A 334 -15.32 -44.16 -17.25
CA MET A 334 -15.31 -43.13 -16.20
C MET A 334 -15.21 -43.81 -14.83
N LEU A 335 -16.12 -44.72 -14.51
CA LEU A 335 -16.11 -45.47 -13.25
C LEU A 335 -14.81 -46.28 -13.00
N GLN A 336 -14.16 -46.79 -14.06
CA GLN A 336 -12.85 -47.45 -13.93
C GLN A 336 -11.71 -46.47 -13.61
N LEU A 337 -11.68 -45.30 -14.26
CA LEU A 337 -10.67 -44.28 -14.02
C LEU A 337 -10.86 -43.57 -12.67
N GLU A 338 -12.11 -43.38 -12.26
CA GLU A 338 -12.53 -42.87 -10.96
C GLU A 338 -12.05 -43.78 -9.82
N LYS A 339 -12.41 -45.08 -9.86
CA LYS A 339 -11.98 -46.06 -8.85
C LYS A 339 -10.46 -46.20 -8.77
N TYR A 340 -9.75 -46.14 -9.90
CA TYR A 340 -8.29 -46.07 -9.92
C TYR A 340 -7.77 -44.83 -9.17
N LEU A 341 -8.28 -43.64 -9.52
CA LEU A 341 -7.78 -42.37 -9.00
C LEU A 341 -8.13 -42.18 -7.51
N GLN A 342 -9.33 -42.58 -7.10
CA GLN A 342 -9.76 -42.62 -5.69
C GLN A 342 -8.89 -43.59 -4.87
N GLY A 343 -8.55 -44.76 -5.41
CA GLY A 343 -7.62 -45.69 -4.77
C GLY A 343 -6.21 -45.11 -4.60
N VAL A 344 -5.73 -44.32 -5.57
CA VAL A 344 -4.42 -43.62 -5.47
C VAL A 344 -4.49 -42.49 -4.43
N ALA A 345 -5.63 -41.80 -4.33
CA ALA A 345 -5.83 -40.73 -3.36
C ALA A 345 -5.97 -41.22 -1.91
N ASN A 346 -6.57 -42.40 -1.72
CA ASN A 346 -6.69 -43.04 -0.41
C ASN A 346 -5.36 -43.61 0.11
N ASN A 347 -4.37 -43.84 -0.76
CA ASN A 347 -3.10 -44.45 -0.39
C ASN A 347 -2.09 -43.37 0.08
N PRO A 348 -1.64 -43.40 1.36
CA PRO A 348 -0.73 -42.40 1.93
C PRO A 348 0.65 -42.36 1.26
N LEU A 349 1.08 -43.46 0.62
CA LEU A 349 2.34 -43.54 -0.12
C LEU A 349 2.31 -42.76 -1.44
N TYR A 350 1.12 -42.60 -2.04
CA TYR A 350 0.95 -42.05 -3.39
C TYR A 350 0.26 -40.68 -3.45
N ILE A 351 -0.62 -40.35 -2.49
CA ILE A 351 -1.35 -39.07 -2.50
C ILE A 351 -0.43 -37.83 -2.52
N ASN A 352 0.66 -37.85 -1.75
CA ASN A 352 1.66 -36.78 -1.70
C ASN A 352 2.76 -36.91 -2.78
N HIS A 353 2.64 -37.86 -3.73
CA HIS A 353 3.61 -38.00 -4.81
C HIS A 353 3.52 -36.80 -5.76
N PRO A 354 4.65 -36.19 -6.21
CA PRO A 354 4.62 -34.96 -7.02
C PRO A 354 3.79 -35.05 -8.31
N LYS A 355 3.59 -36.26 -8.86
CA LYS A 355 2.71 -36.48 -10.02
C LYS A 355 1.23 -36.56 -9.68
N MET A 356 0.87 -37.02 -8.48
CA MET A 356 -0.53 -36.97 -8.02
C MET A 356 -0.93 -35.52 -7.72
N LEU A 357 -0.04 -34.77 -7.07
CA LEU A 357 -0.22 -33.33 -6.83
C LEU A 357 -0.31 -32.51 -8.14
N GLU A 358 0.52 -32.85 -9.15
CA GLU A 358 0.41 -32.30 -10.51
C GLU A 358 -0.91 -32.70 -11.21
N PHE A 359 -1.40 -33.91 -10.98
CA PHE A 359 -2.67 -34.37 -11.54
C PHE A 359 -3.88 -33.65 -10.93
N LEU A 360 -3.88 -33.44 -9.60
CA LEU A 360 -4.98 -32.84 -8.84
C LEU A 360 -5.00 -31.30 -8.86
N GLU A 361 -3.97 -30.61 -9.36
CA GLU A 361 -3.84 -29.13 -9.32
C GLU A 361 -3.85 -28.57 -7.88
N VAL A 362 -2.96 -29.11 -7.03
CA VAL A 362 -2.82 -28.74 -5.61
C VAL A 362 -1.39 -28.45 -5.18
N SER A 363 -1.25 -27.61 -4.16
CA SER A 363 0.00 -27.30 -3.45
C SER A 363 -0.26 -26.91 -1.98
N HIS A 364 0.81 -26.63 -1.24
CA HIS A 364 0.79 -26.16 0.16
C HIS A 364 0.07 -24.82 0.41
N ILE A 365 -0.51 -24.19 -0.62
CA ILE A 365 -1.29 -22.94 -0.52
C ILE A 365 -2.79 -23.20 -0.83
N SER A 366 -3.13 -24.35 -1.45
CA SER A 366 -4.49 -24.69 -1.88
C SER A 366 -5.53 -24.54 -0.78
N PHE A 367 -5.28 -25.19 0.36
CA PHE A 367 -6.24 -25.40 1.45
C PHE A 367 -5.93 -24.58 2.70
N VAL A 368 -5.19 -23.47 2.55
CA VAL A 368 -4.92 -22.55 3.66
C VAL A 368 -6.19 -21.76 3.98
N ASP A 369 -6.70 -21.89 5.21
CA ASP A 369 -8.07 -21.52 5.61
C ASP A 369 -8.40 -20.05 5.29
N GLU A 370 -7.52 -19.12 5.70
CA GLU A 370 -7.69 -17.67 5.51
C GLU A 370 -7.22 -17.16 4.13
N LEU A 371 -6.88 -18.06 3.18
CA LEU A 371 -6.61 -17.71 1.78
C LEU A 371 -7.78 -18.07 0.86
N GLY A 372 -8.99 -18.24 1.40
CA GLY A 372 -10.22 -18.38 0.63
C GLY A 372 -10.27 -19.61 -0.30
N GLU A 373 -11.12 -19.51 -1.33
CA GLU A 373 -11.45 -20.58 -2.28
C GLU A 373 -10.23 -21.29 -2.91
N LYS A 374 -10.34 -22.58 -3.20
CA LYS A 374 -9.25 -23.35 -3.84
C LYS A 374 -9.23 -23.17 -5.36
N GLY A 375 -8.84 -21.96 -5.78
CA GLY A 375 -8.67 -21.60 -7.18
C GLY A 375 -7.66 -22.46 -7.96
N LYS A 376 -7.46 -22.11 -9.23
CA LYS A 376 -6.70 -22.92 -10.18
C LYS A 376 -5.18 -22.88 -9.93
N GLU A 377 -4.54 -24.03 -10.09
CA GLU A 377 -3.09 -24.17 -9.92
C GLU A 377 -2.44 -24.99 -11.05
N GLY A 378 -1.18 -24.74 -11.39
CA GLY A 378 -0.51 -25.60 -12.37
C GLY A 378 0.82 -25.13 -12.94
N TRP A 379 1.36 -25.91 -13.88
CA TRP A 379 2.67 -25.69 -14.48
C TRP A 379 2.67 -24.63 -15.58
N VAL A 380 3.48 -23.58 -15.40
CA VAL A 380 3.78 -22.56 -16.42
C VAL A 380 5.29 -22.34 -16.58
N MET A 381 5.70 -21.81 -17.74
CA MET A 381 7.09 -21.43 -18.01
C MET A 381 7.23 -19.90 -17.97
N LYS A 382 7.86 -19.36 -16.92
CA LYS A 382 7.98 -17.92 -16.63
C LYS A 382 9.23 -17.31 -17.28
N ARG A 383 9.10 -16.21 -18.02
CA ARG A 383 10.24 -15.56 -18.72
C ARG A 383 11.18 -14.80 -17.77
N SER A 384 12.48 -14.82 -18.02
CA SER A 384 13.45 -13.88 -17.44
C SER A 384 13.08 -12.42 -17.80
N GLY A 385 13.57 -11.46 -17.01
CA GLY A 385 13.37 -10.03 -17.25
C GLY A 385 11.94 -9.49 -17.08
N GLY A 386 10.89 -10.32 -17.15
CA GLY A 386 9.48 -9.90 -17.06
C GLY A 386 9.14 -9.16 -15.77
N ARG A 387 9.21 -7.82 -15.87
CA ARG A 387 8.92 -6.78 -14.87
C ARG A 387 8.35 -5.56 -15.60
N ARG A 388 9.14 -5.01 -16.54
CA ARG A 388 8.72 -4.09 -17.61
C ARG A 388 9.32 -4.59 -18.92
N VAL A 389 8.51 -4.71 -19.97
CA VAL A 389 8.96 -5.04 -21.33
C VAL A 389 8.54 -3.87 -22.20
N GLN A 390 9.44 -2.90 -22.34
CA GLN A 390 9.21 -1.72 -23.15
C GLN A 390 9.28 -2.12 -24.63
N LEU A 391 8.10 -2.34 -25.23
CA LEU A 391 7.94 -2.55 -26.67
C LEU A 391 8.10 -1.20 -27.40
N GLY A 392 9.29 -0.61 -27.32
CA GLY A 392 9.67 0.53 -28.16
C GLY A 392 9.64 0.11 -29.63
N CYS A 393 9.31 1.05 -30.53
CA CYS A 393 8.97 0.77 -31.93
C CYS A 393 10.04 0.03 -32.76
N PHE A 394 11.30 -0.01 -32.28
CA PHE A 394 12.43 -0.71 -32.91
C PHE A 394 12.76 -2.08 -32.30
N SER A 395 12.00 -2.58 -31.32
CA SER A 395 12.31 -3.81 -30.55
C SER A 395 11.87 -5.13 -31.21
N SER A 396 11.26 -5.08 -32.40
CA SER A 396 10.37 -6.12 -32.94
C SER A 396 11.04 -7.41 -33.46
N LEU A 397 12.37 -7.46 -33.68
CA LEU A 397 13.05 -8.67 -34.18
C LEU A 397 14.22 -9.21 -33.34
N SER A 398 14.85 -8.42 -32.45
CA SER A 398 16.10 -8.83 -31.77
C SER A 398 15.89 -9.56 -30.42
N CYS A 399 15.02 -9.03 -29.55
CA CYS A 399 15.01 -9.39 -28.12
C CYS A 399 14.37 -10.77 -27.78
N SER A 400 13.88 -11.51 -28.78
CA SER A 400 13.08 -12.72 -28.57
C SER A 400 13.89 -13.99 -28.34
N ALA A 401 15.07 -14.13 -28.97
CA ALA A 401 15.83 -15.38 -29.01
C ALA A 401 16.44 -15.77 -27.65
N ASN A 402 17.04 -14.82 -26.93
CA ASN A 402 17.81 -15.08 -25.71
C ASN A 402 16.96 -15.02 -24.41
N SER A 403 15.63 -15.10 -24.53
CA SER A 403 14.72 -15.08 -23.38
C SER A 403 14.69 -16.43 -22.64
N HIS A 404 15.47 -16.58 -21.58
CA HIS A 404 15.40 -17.76 -20.70
C HIS A 404 14.02 -17.93 -20.05
N TYR A 405 13.47 -19.15 -20.10
CA TYR A 405 12.23 -19.51 -19.40
C TYR A 405 12.52 -20.48 -18.26
N SER A 406 11.76 -20.38 -17.16
CA SER A 406 11.88 -21.28 -16.01
C SER A 406 10.53 -21.81 -15.54
N LYS A 407 10.45 -23.12 -15.23
CA LYS A 407 9.25 -23.76 -14.70
C LYS A 407 8.83 -23.13 -13.37
N ARG A 408 7.55 -22.78 -13.22
CA ARG A 408 6.90 -22.25 -12.02
C ARG A 408 5.54 -22.92 -11.83
N TRP A 409 5.13 -23.05 -10.58
CA TRP A 409 3.77 -23.41 -10.24
C TRP A 409 2.98 -22.11 -10.06
N LEU A 410 2.02 -21.84 -10.95
CA LEU A 410 1.11 -20.69 -10.87
C LEU A 410 -0.07 -21.06 -9.98
N ILE A 411 -0.59 -20.11 -9.22
CA ILE A 411 -1.70 -20.25 -8.27
C ILE A 411 -2.61 -19.04 -8.43
N VAL A 412 -3.92 -19.26 -8.54
CA VAL A 412 -4.95 -18.22 -8.48
C VAL A 412 -5.73 -18.39 -7.17
N LYS A 413 -5.93 -17.28 -6.47
CA LYS A 413 -6.82 -17.12 -5.31
C LYS A 413 -7.71 -15.90 -5.55
N ASP A 414 -8.78 -15.77 -4.75
CA ASP A 414 -9.81 -14.72 -4.86
C ASP A 414 -9.31 -13.31 -5.17
N SER A 415 -8.20 -12.91 -4.57
CA SER A 415 -7.74 -11.52 -4.50
C SER A 415 -6.29 -11.33 -4.96
N PHE A 416 -5.64 -12.40 -5.45
CA PHE A 416 -4.27 -12.39 -5.97
C PHE A 416 -3.93 -13.57 -6.90
N VAL A 417 -2.94 -13.36 -7.78
CA VAL A 417 -2.27 -14.42 -8.55
C VAL A 417 -0.82 -14.56 -8.10
N ALA A 418 -0.42 -15.75 -7.68
CA ALA A 418 0.90 -16.04 -7.13
C ALA A 418 1.68 -17.06 -7.97
N TYR A 419 3.01 -17.10 -7.82
CA TYR A 419 3.78 -18.27 -8.28
C TYR A 419 4.88 -18.72 -7.34
N VAL A 420 5.08 -20.04 -7.31
CA VAL A 420 6.03 -20.76 -6.46
C VAL A 420 7.18 -21.33 -7.30
N ARG A 421 8.39 -21.33 -6.72
CA ARG A 421 9.62 -21.87 -7.34
C ARG A 421 9.83 -23.33 -6.93
N PRO A 422 9.82 -24.31 -7.86
CA PRO A 422 9.72 -25.72 -7.48
C PRO A 422 10.96 -26.31 -6.78
N LYS A 423 12.15 -25.75 -7.07
CA LYS A 423 13.42 -26.29 -6.54
C LYS A 423 13.60 -26.11 -5.03
N ASP A 424 12.84 -25.18 -4.44
CA ASP A 424 12.99 -24.71 -3.06
C ASP A 424 11.64 -24.44 -2.37
N GLY A 425 10.50 -24.59 -3.06
CA GLY A 425 9.17 -24.33 -2.48
C GLY A 425 8.84 -22.86 -2.25
N LEU A 426 9.81 -21.94 -2.42
CA LEU A 426 9.61 -20.52 -2.14
C LEU A 426 8.61 -19.86 -3.09
N LEU A 427 7.67 -19.13 -2.49
CA LEU A 427 6.88 -18.09 -3.15
C LEU A 427 7.83 -17.05 -3.78
N ARG A 428 7.57 -16.65 -5.03
CA ARG A 428 8.47 -15.75 -5.80
C ARG A 428 7.76 -14.66 -6.60
N ALA A 429 6.45 -14.58 -6.50
CA ALA A 429 5.66 -13.37 -6.75
C ALA A 429 4.29 -13.55 -6.11
N VAL A 430 3.73 -12.43 -5.65
CA VAL A 430 2.30 -12.20 -5.48
C VAL A 430 1.99 -11.01 -6.40
N LEU A 431 0.95 -11.14 -7.21
CA LEU A 431 0.33 -10.05 -7.96
C LEU A 431 -1.04 -9.88 -7.34
N LEU A 432 -1.32 -8.73 -6.71
CA LEU A 432 -2.66 -8.44 -6.23
C LEU A 432 -3.58 -8.33 -7.45
N MET A 433 -4.84 -8.71 -7.27
CA MET A 433 -5.90 -8.29 -8.19
C MET A 433 -6.24 -6.84 -7.87
N ASP A 434 -6.22 -5.99 -8.89
CA ASP A 434 -6.41 -4.53 -8.87
C ASP A 434 -7.10 -4.07 -10.17
N GLN A 435 -7.55 -2.82 -10.25
CA GLN A 435 -8.22 -2.23 -11.44
C GLN A 435 -7.43 -2.39 -12.76
N ASP A 436 -6.11 -2.55 -12.69
CA ASP A 436 -5.25 -2.79 -13.85
C ASP A 436 -5.15 -4.27 -14.28
N LEU A 437 -5.89 -5.18 -13.64
CA LEU A 437 -5.78 -6.62 -13.87
C LEU A 437 -6.19 -7.03 -15.30
N LYS A 438 -5.21 -7.08 -16.20
CA LYS A 438 -5.41 -7.28 -17.65
C LYS A 438 -4.71 -8.57 -18.09
N VAL A 439 -5.49 -9.57 -18.51
CA VAL A 439 -5.02 -10.92 -18.88
C VAL A 439 -5.17 -11.17 -20.39
N ALA A 440 -4.05 -11.35 -21.07
CA ALA A 440 -3.98 -11.44 -22.53
C ALA A 440 -3.22 -12.70 -23.01
N VAL A 441 -3.62 -13.23 -24.16
CA VAL A 441 -3.14 -14.50 -24.73
C VAL A 441 -2.76 -14.29 -26.20
N GLY A 442 -1.89 -15.17 -26.73
CA GLY A 442 -1.60 -15.24 -28.16
C GLY A 442 -0.47 -14.32 -28.64
N ARG A 443 -0.12 -14.44 -29.92
CA ARG A 443 1.15 -13.91 -30.46
C ARG A 443 1.22 -12.38 -30.42
N GLU A 444 0.15 -11.70 -30.75
CA GLU A 444 0.09 -10.22 -30.78
C GLU A 444 0.30 -9.63 -29.38
N ASN A 445 -0.45 -10.14 -28.40
CA ASN A 445 -0.41 -9.64 -27.01
C ASN A 445 0.86 -10.01 -26.23
N THR A 446 1.59 -11.06 -26.64
CA THR A 446 2.62 -11.70 -25.79
C THR A 446 3.94 -11.99 -26.50
N GLY A 447 4.01 -11.82 -27.82
CA GLY A 447 5.10 -12.30 -28.68
C GLY A 447 5.13 -13.82 -28.91
N LEU A 448 4.23 -14.59 -28.28
CA LEU A 448 4.27 -16.07 -28.26
C LEU A 448 2.92 -16.67 -28.66
N TYR A 449 2.93 -17.67 -29.55
CA TYR A 449 1.69 -18.36 -29.97
C TYR A 449 0.96 -19.12 -28.84
N HIS A 450 1.67 -19.45 -27.75
CA HIS A 450 1.11 -20.03 -26.52
C HIS A 450 1.47 -19.18 -25.28
N GLY A 451 1.63 -17.86 -25.47
CA GLY A 451 1.91 -16.94 -24.37
C GLY A 451 0.66 -16.59 -23.57
N LEU A 452 0.91 -16.26 -22.30
CA LEU A 452 -0.05 -15.70 -21.35
C LEU A 452 0.64 -14.51 -20.68
N LYS A 453 0.07 -13.32 -20.81
CA LYS A 453 0.50 -12.09 -20.15
C LYS A 453 -0.54 -11.75 -19.08
N ILE A 454 -0.09 -11.64 -17.83
CA ILE A 454 -0.89 -11.14 -16.71
C ILE A 454 -0.29 -9.79 -16.35
N THR A 455 -1.10 -8.74 -16.40
CA THR A 455 -0.73 -7.37 -15.98
C THR A 455 -1.59 -6.98 -14.78
N ASN A 456 -1.03 -6.25 -13.83
CA ASN A 456 -1.72 -5.57 -12.73
C ASN A 456 -1.01 -4.22 -12.49
N THR A 457 -1.48 -3.34 -11.61
CA THR A 457 -0.95 -1.96 -11.46
C THR A 457 0.56 -1.94 -11.22
N PHE A 458 1.09 -2.93 -10.48
CA PHE A 458 2.52 -3.08 -10.21
C PHE A 458 3.33 -3.76 -11.34
N ARG A 459 2.77 -4.75 -12.06
CA ARG A 459 3.59 -5.79 -12.70
C ARG A 459 3.08 -6.31 -14.04
N ASN A 460 4.01 -6.43 -15.00
CA ASN A 460 3.80 -7.19 -16.25
C ASN A 460 4.48 -8.59 -16.15
N LEU A 461 3.69 -9.65 -15.94
CA LEU A 461 4.14 -11.05 -15.85
C LEU A 461 3.88 -11.82 -17.15
N LEU A 462 4.95 -12.08 -17.91
CA LEU A 462 4.91 -12.88 -19.13
C LEU A 462 5.27 -14.36 -18.88
N LEU A 463 4.35 -15.24 -19.28
CA LEU A 463 4.37 -16.69 -19.14
C LEU A 463 4.21 -17.38 -20.51
N ARG A 464 4.67 -18.62 -20.61
CA ARG A 464 4.45 -19.53 -21.74
C ARG A 464 3.75 -20.79 -21.24
N CYS A 465 2.62 -21.14 -21.86
CA CYS A 465 1.87 -22.36 -21.61
C CYS A 465 2.28 -23.48 -22.58
N ASN A 466 1.81 -24.70 -22.34
CA ASN A 466 2.09 -25.85 -23.20
C ASN A 466 1.28 -25.88 -24.50
N HIS A 467 0.14 -25.18 -24.55
CA HIS A 467 -0.77 -25.12 -25.70
C HIS A 467 -1.62 -23.84 -25.67
N LYS A 468 -2.22 -23.42 -26.80
CA LYS A 468 -3.12 -22.24 -26.89
C LYS A 468 -4.33 -22.39 -25.96
N SER A 469 -4.97 -23.56 -25.98
CA SER A 469 -6.14 -23.85 -25.12
C SER A 469 -5.82 -23.67 -23.63
N VAL A 470 -4.66 -24.16 -23.16
CA VAL A 470 -4.25 -24.02 -21.75
C VAL A 470 -4.02 -22.56 -21.35
N ALA A 471 -3.53 -21.71 -22.28
CA ALA A 471 -3.41 -20.27 -22.03
C ALA A 471 -4.77 -19.57 -21.99
N LEU A 472 -5.72 -19.99 -22.83
CA LEU A 472 -7.10 -19.50 -22.82
C LEU A 472 -7.87 -19.95 -21.59
N ASP A 473 -7.68 -21.20 -21.13
CA ASP A 473 -8.21 -21.70 -19.87
C ASP A 473 -7.71 -20.81 -18.72
N TRP A 474 -6.39 -20.56 -18.62
CA TRP A 474 -5.84 -19.64 -17.62
C TRP A 474 -6.41 -18.22 -17.73
N LYS A 475 -6.67 -17.68 -18.94
CA LYS A 475 -7.36 -16.38 -19.09
C LYS A 475 -8.74 -16.44 -18.47
N ALA A 476 -9.56 -17.43 -18.85
CA ALA A 476 -10.93 -17.57 -18.37
C ALA A 476 -11.01 -17.79 -16.85
N ASP A 477 -10.09 -18.58 -16.29
CA ASP A 477 -10.07 -18.87 -14.85
C ASP A 477 -9.61 -17.67 -14.01
N ILE A 478 -8.67 -16.86 -14.50
CA ILE A 478 -8.29 -15.60 -13.83
C ILE A 478 -9.41 -14.55 -14.00
N ALA A 479 -10.03 -14.45 -15.17
CA ALA A 479 -11.13 -13.52 -15.43
C ALA A 479 -12.33 -13.76 -14.48
N ARG A 480 -12.83 -15.01 -14.38
CA ARG A 480 -13.92 -15.33 -13.43
C ARG A 480 -13.58 -15.06 -11.96
N THR A 481 -12.30 -15.19 -11.58
CA THR A 481 -11.87 -14.84 -10.22
C THR A 481 -11.84 -13.32 -10.02
N ALA A 482 -11.42 -12.56 -11.04
CA ALA A 482 -11.47 -11.11 -11.06
C ALA A 482 -12.91 -10.57 -11.03
N GLU A 483 -13.83 -11.18 -11.78
CA GLU A 483 -15.26 -10.85 -11.77
C GLU A 483 -15.89 -10.96 -10.37
N SER A 484 -15.33 -11.81 -9.49
CA SER A 484 -15.70 -11.91 -8.06
C SER A 484 -14.87 -11.05 -7.09
N CYS A 485 -13.89 -10.29 -7.59
CA CYS A 485 -12.89 -9.59 -6.79
C CYS A 485 -13.22 -8.10 -6.65
N GLU A 486 -13.70 -7.71 -5.47
CA GLU A 486 -14.04 -6.32 -5.09
C GLU A 486 -12.94 -5.26 -5.34
N TYR A 487 -11.68 -5.68 -5.59
CA TYR A 487 -10.54 -4.80 -5.89
C TYR A 487 -10.28 -4.54 -7.37
N THR A 488 -10.97 -5.22 -8.31
CA THR A 488 -10.75 -5.04 -9.75
C THR A 488 -11.75 -4.07 -10.41
N PHE A 489 -12.63 -3.46 -9.61
CA PHE A 489 -13.60 -2.45 -10.05
C PHE A 489 -13.09 -1.04 -9.75
N ASP A 490 -13.48 -0.07 -10.58
CA ASP A 490 -13.23 1.34 -10.32
C ASP A 490 -14.01 1.79 -9.08
N ASN A 491 -13.33 2.36 -8.10
CA ASN A 491 -13.92 2.77 -6.82
C ASN A 491 -14.08 4.31 -6.74
N PRO A 492 -14.95 4.82 -5.86
CA PRO A 492 -15.02 6.25 -5.55
C PRO A 492 -13.64 6.84 -5.21
N HIS A 493 -13.44 8.09 -5.62
CA HIS A 493 -12.20 8.86 -5.47
C HIS A 493 -10.96 8.22 -6.14
N GLY A 494 -11.15 7.23 -7.03
CA GLY A 494 -10.04 6.51 -7.67
C GLY A 494 -9.25 5.59 -6.73
N SER A 495 -9.79 5.26 -5.55
CA SER A 495 -9.07 4.45 -4.56
C SER A 495 -8.85 3.00 -5.03
N PHE A 496 -7.74 2.41 -4.60
CA PHE A 496 -7.50 0.96 -4.68
C PHE A 496 -8.48 0.11 -3.86
N ALA A 497 -9.22 0.71 -2.93
CA ALA A 497 -10.13 0.05 -2.01
C ALA A 497 -11.60 0.50 -2.24
N PRO A 498 -12.58 -0.43 -2.26
CA PRO A 498 -13.98 -0.09 -2.28
C PRO A 498 -14.46 0.40 -0.90
N PRO A 499 -15.55 1.18 -0.83
CA PRO A 499 -16.21 1.51 0.44
C PRO A 499 -16.67 0.26 1.21
N ARG A 500 -16.55 0.31 2.53
CA ARG A 500 -16.82 -0.79 3.46
C ARG A 500 -17.96 -0.41 4.40
N ASP A 501 -19.17 -0.73 3.97
CA ASP A 501 -20.37 -0.63 4.81
C ASP A 501 -20.24 -1.49 6.08
N ASP A 502 -20.87 -1.04 7.16
CA ASP A 502 -20.89 -1.72 8.47
C ASP A 502 -19.50 -2.03 9.06
N THR A 503 -18.54 -1.12 8.86
CA THR A 503 -17.22 -1.18 9.48
C THR A 503 -17.28 -0.66 10.91
N LEU A 504 -16.74 -1.42 11.88
CA LEU A 504 -16.51 -0.90 13.22
C LEU A 504 -15.29 0.05 13.23
N VAL A 505 -15.50 1.30 13.62
CA VAL A 505 -14.48 2.36 13.65
C VAL A 505 -14.53 3.16 14.95
N GLN A 506 -13.36 3.55 15.47
CA GLN A 506 -13.21 4.52 16.54
C GLN A 506 -12.16 5.56 16.15
N GLY A 507 -12.45 6.84 16.37
CA GLY A 507 -11.48 7.93 16.34
C GLY A 507 -10.85 8.16 17.71
N PHE A 508 -9.64 8.69 17.71
CA PHE A 508 -8.89 9.10 18.89
C PHE A 508 -8.44 10.54 18.72
N ALA A 509 -8.68 11.36 19.73
CA ALA A 509 -7.91 12.57 19.98
C ALA A 509 -6.71 12.18 20.87
N ASP A 510 -5.55 12.75 20.53
CA ASP A 510 -4.24 12.57 21.19
C ASP A 510 -3.69 11.14 21.22
N GLY A 511 -2.42 11.06 21.63
CA GLY A 511 -1.69 9.79 21.74
C GLY A 511 -2.17 8.87 22.88
N SER A 512 -2.75 9.39 23.98
CA SER A 512 -3.05 8.57 25.18
C SER A 512 -3.91 7.35 24.87
N ASP A 513 -5.14 7.57 24.43
CA ASP A 513 -6.12 6.48 24.27
C ASP A 513 -5.85 5.70 22.97
N TYR A 514 -5.17 6.31 21.98
CA TYR A 514 -4.63 5.64 20.79
C TYR A 514 -3.55 4.61 21.13
N PHE A 515 -2.50 5.01 21.87
CA PHE A 515 -1.42 4.12 22.27
C PHE A 515 -1.87 3.06 23.29
N GLU A 516 -2.78 3.41 24.21
CA GLU A 516 -3.42 2.43 25.11
C GLU A 516 -4.15 1.35 24.30
N SER A 517 -4.88 1.74 23.26
CA SER A 517 -5.61 0.82 22.36
C SER A 517 -4.67 -0.04 21.49
N ILE A 518 -3.58 0.55 20.95
CA ILE A 518 -2.54 -0.22 20.23
C ILE A 518 -1.93 -1.29 21.14
N ALA A 519 -1.61 -0.94 22.39
CA ALA A 519 -0.98 -1.86 23.33
C ALA A 519 -1.85 -3.08 23.65
N ASP A 520 -3.16 -2.91 23.80
CA ASP A 520 -4.09 -4.04 24.00
C ASP A 520 -4.27 -4.85 22.71
N ALA A 521 -4.43 -4.19 21.55
CA ALA A 521 -4.56 -4.87 20.27
C ALA A 521 -3.32 -5.72 19.94
N LEU A 522 -2.10 -5.22 20.20
CA LEU A 522 -0.85 -5.97 20.08
C LEU A 522 -0.83 -7.19 21.01
N GLU A 523 -1.34 -7.10 22.24
CA GLU A 523 -1.43 -8.25 23.15
C GLU A 523 -2.41 -9.32 22.62
N THR A 524 -3.47 -8.93 21.90
CA THR A 524 -4.39 -9.90 21.28
C THR A 524 -3.75 -10.70 20.15
N ALA A 525 -2.79 -10.13 19.40
CA ALA A 525 -2.23 -10.70 18.16
C ALA A 525 -1.84 -12.18 18.26
N LYS A 526 -2.16 -12.97 17.23
CA LYS A 526 -1.92 -14.42 17.16
C LYS A 526 -1.12 -14.87 15.92
N GLN A 527 -0.96 -14.02 14.90
CA GLN A 527 -0.35 -14.40 13.63
C GLN A 527 0.66 -13.38 13.10
N GLN A 528 0.21 -12.15 12.85
CA GLN A 528 0.98 -11.11 12.18
C GLN A 528 0.76 -9.75 12.84
N ILE A 529 1.85 -9.00 12.99
CA ILE A 529 1.82 -7.57 13.27
C ILE A 529 2.54 -6.89 12.11
N PHE A 530 1.87 -5.95 11.45
CA PHE A 530 2.48 -5.06 10.47
C PHE A 530 2.59 -3.65 11.06
N ILE A 531 3.69 -2.95 10.78
CA ILE A 531 3.92 -1.59 11.27
C ILE A 531 4.45 -0.71 10.13
N LEU A 532 3.81 0.44 9.94
CA LEU A 532 4.20 1.55 9.09
C LEU A 532 4.49 2.76 9.99
N ASP A 533 5.68 3.34 9.86
CA ASP A 533 6.01 4.61 10.51
C ASP A 533 6.99 5.42 9.63
N TRP A 534 6.88 6.74 9.73
CA TRP A 534 7.91 7.67 9.30
C TRP A 534 9.04 7.71 10.33
N CYS A 535 8.71 7.73 11.63
CA CYS A 535 9.65 7.59 12.74
C CYS A 535 9.13 6.59 13.78
N LEU A 536 10.01 5.68 14.23
CA LEU A 536 9.66 4.62 15.20
C LEU A 536 10.73 4.53 16.29
N ASN A 537 10.35 4.77 17.55
CA ASN A 537 11.22 4.60 18.72
C ASN A 537 10.71 3.46 19.60
N LEU A 538 11.60 2.55 19.98
CA LEU A 538 11.23 1.24 20.53
C LEU A 538 11.04 1.21 22.04
N GLN A 539 11.57 2.23 22.71
CA GLN A 539 11.61 2.34 24.17
C GLN A 539 10.52 3.27 24.73
N ILE A 540 9.59 3.75 23.88
CA ILE A 540 8.42 4.49 24.35
C ILE A 540 7.44 3.56 25.10
N PHE A 541 6.70 4.15 26.04
CA PHE A 541 5.67 3.46 26.80
C PHE A 541 4.29 3.79 26.20
N LEU A 542 3.60 2.75 25.73
CA LEU A 542 2.28 2.86 25.12
C LEU A 542 1.16 3.04 26.16
N LYS A 543 1.41 2.69 27.42
CA LYS A 543 0.51 2.89 28.56
C LYS A 543 1.26 3.54 29.70
N ARG A 544 0.66 4.57 30.31
CA ARG A 544 1.32 5.46 31.29
C ARG A 544 0.51 5.60 32.58
N PRO A 545 1.11 5.93 33.74
CA PRO A 545 2.56 6.09 33.96
C PRO A 545 3.36 4.78 33.75
N PRO A 546 4.67 4.87 33.46
CA PRO A 546 5.51 3.69 33.20
C PRO A 546 5.53 2.68 34.36
N THR A 547 5.51 1.39 34.00
CA THR A 547 5.51 0.25 34.94
C THR A 547 6.92 -0.32 35.10
N LYS A 548 7.32 -0.67 36.35
CA LYS A 548 8.66 -1.17 36.71
C LYS A 548 9.12 -2.40 35.91
N ASP A 549 8.19 -3.23 35.46
CA ASP A 549 8.47 -4.44 34.66
C ASP A 549 8.63 -4.17 33.16
N ASN A 550 8.47 -2.92 32.71
CA ASN A 550 8.46 -2.48 31.32
C ASN A 550 7.39 -3.16 30.44
N ARG A 551 6.32 -3.75 31.02
CA ARG A 551 5.32 -4.57 30.30
C ARG A 551 4.73 -3.90 29.05
N TRP A 552 4.54 -2.58 29.12
CA TRP A 552 3.89 -1.75 28.11
C TRP A 552 4.85 -0.92 27.25
N ARG A 553 6.15 -1.21 27.32
CA ARG A 553 7.16 -0.64 26.41
C ARG A 553 7.14 -1.39 25.08
N LEU A 554 7.25 -0.68 23.95
CA LEU A 554 6.96 -1.27 22.63
C LEU A 554 7.85 -2.48 22.31
N ASP A 555 9.16 -2.39 22.52
CA ASP A 555 10.11 -3.49 22.35
C ASP A 555 9.75 -4.74 23.18
N CYS A 556 9.31 -4.54 24.42
CA CYS A 556 8.92 -5.60 25.35
C CYS A 556 7.61 -6.28 24.91
N ILE A 557 6.67 -5.54 24.33
CA ILE A 557 5.46 -6.10 23.71
C ILE A 557 5.85 -6.89 22.46
N LEU A 558 6.53 -6.27 21.49
CA LEU A 558 6.87 -6.90 20.21
C LEU A 558 7.73 -8.16 20.39
N LYS A 559 8.67 -8.16 21.34
CA LYS A 559 9.45 -9.36 21.69
C LYS A 559 8.54 -10.46 22.25
N ARG A 560 7.68 -10.16 23.24
CA ARG A 560 6.75 -11.14 23.84
C ARG A 560 5.84 -11.78 22.79
N LYS A 561 5.25 -10.98 21.90
CA LYS A 561 4.43 -11.49 20.78
C LYS A 561 5.27 -12.32 19.80
N ALA A 562 6.50 -11.90 19.53
CA ALA A 562 7.41 -12.66 18.68
C ALA A 562 7.84 -14.01 19.31
N ASP A 563 8.02 -14.08 20.63
CA ASP A 563 8.26 -15.31 21.41
C ASP A 563 7.04 -16.26 21.36
N GLU A 564 5.81 -15.73 21.44
CA GLU A 564 4.55 -16.48 21.22
C GLU A 564 4.41 -17.04 19.77
N GLY A 565 5.28 -16.63 18.85
CA GLY A 565 5.31 -17.12 17.46
C GLY A 565 4.72 -16.16 16.42
N VAL A 566 4.17 -15.02 16.84
CA VAL A 566 3.67 -13.95 15.96
C VAL A 566 4.81 -13.43 15.08
N LYS A 567 4.51 -13.10 13.82
CA LYS A 567 5.49 -12.57 12.86
C LYS A 567 5.33 -11.06 12.74
N VAL A 568 6.38 -10.32 13.06
CA VAL A 568 6.36 -8.84 13.05
C VAL A 568 7.07 -8.34 11.79
N PHE A 569 6.41 -7.49 11.03
CA PHE A 569 6.92 -6.94 9.78
C PHE A 569 6.83 -5.40 9.82
N VAL A 570 7.97 -4.73 9.72
CA VAL A 570 8.06 -3.26 9.86
C VAL A 570 8.61 -2.64 8.58
N LEU A 571 7.90 -1.64 8.04
CA LEU A 571 8.41 -0.76 7.00
C LEU A 571 8.63 0.63 7.61
N LEU A 572 9.89 1.05 7.65
CA LEU A 572 10.26 2.40 8.02
C LEU A 572 10.55 3.23 6.78
N TYR A 573 10.31 4.53 6.87
CA TYR A 573 11.04 5.49 6.06
C TYR A 573 12.56 5.27 6.24
N LYS A 574 13.32 5.55 5.18
CA LYS A 574 14.77 5.73 5.24
C LYS A 574 15.03 7.21 5.04
N GLU A 575 15.52 7.83 6.09
CA GLU A 575 15.92 9.22 6.15
C GLU A 575 17.22 9.46 5.37
N VAL A 576 17.36 10.68 4.85
CA VAL A 576 18.67 11.19 4.43
C VAL A 576 19.39 11.59 5.71
N GLU A 577 20.26 10.70 6.21
CA GLU A 577 20.93 10.76 7.54
C GLU A 577 21.78 12.03 7.79
N ILE A 578 21.93 12.94 6.81
CA ILE A 578 22.59 14.26 6.94
C ILE A 578 21.57 15.39 7.18
N ALA A 579 20.31 15.20 6.80
CA ALA A 579 19.24 16.21 6.85
C ALA A 579 18.13 15.88 7.88
N LEU A 580 18.01 14.63 8.31
CA LEU A 580 17.05 14.16 9.31
C LEU A 580 17.68 13.05 10.16
N ASN A 581 17.48 13.09 11.48
CA ASN A 581 18.09 12.16 12.44
C ASN A 581 17.04 11.22 13.10
N LEU A 582 16.24 10.51 12.29
CA LEU A 582 15.14 9.67 12.80
C LEU A 582 15.61 8.38 13.49
N GLY A 583 16.92 8.09 13.47
CA GLY A 583 17.51 6.90 14.09
C GLY A 583 17.03 5.57 13.48
N SER A 584 16.44 5.56 12.29
CA SER A 584 15.74 4.38 11.76
C SER A 584 16.69 3.21 11.49
N LEU A 585 17.98 3.48 11.26
CA LEU A 585 19.03 2.45 11.21
C LEU A 585 19.20 1.74 12.56
N HIS A 586 19.24 2.49 13.67
CA HIS A 586 19.27 1.93 15.02
C HIS A 586 17.99 1.14 15.30
N THR A 587 16.82 1.72 15.04
CA THR A 587 15.52 1.03 15.20
C THR A 587 15.47 -0.29 14.42
N LYS A 588 15.97 -0.30 13.17
CA LYS A 588 16.11 -1.53 12.37
C LYS A 588 17.05 -2.56 13.03
N GLN A 589 18.21 -2.14 13.52
CA GLN A 589 19.19 -3.03 14.16
C GLN A 589 18.62 -3.64 15.45
N THR A 590 18.04 -2.82 16.32
CA THR A 590 17.45 -3.24 17.60
C THR A 590 16.28 -4.19 17.39
N LEU A 591 15.32 -3.87 16.49
CA LEU A 591 14.20 -4.77 16.16
C LEU A 591 14.67 -6.14 15.62
N LEU A 592 15.71 -6.17 14.78
CA LEU A 592 16.25 -7.42 14.24
C LEU A 592 17.03 -8.24 15.29
N ALA A 593 17.54 -7.61 16.34
CA ALA A 593 18.20 -8.28 17.46
C ALA A 593 17.21 -8.89 18.47
N LEU A 594 16.00 -8.32 18.63
CA LEU A 594 15.00 -8.78 19.61
C LEU A 594 14.54 -10.23 19.39
N HIS A 595 14.13 -10.61 18.18
CA HIS A 595 13.69 -11.98 17.89
C HIS A 595 13.66 -12.30 16.37
N PRO A 596 14.07 -13.50 15.90
CA PRO A 596 14.09 -13.86 14.47
C PRO A 596 12.73 -13.88 13.75
N ASN A 597 11.60 -13.79 14.46
CA ASN A 597 10.28 -13.58 13.88
C ASN A 597 10.00 -12.12 13.45
N ILE A 598 10.86 -11.18 13.83
CA ILE A 598 10.78 -9.76 13.48
C ILE A 598 11.59 -9.52 12.22
N LYS A 599 11.04 -8.76 11.26
CA LYS A 599 11.69 -8.40 9.99
C LYS A 599 11.42 -6.94 9.64
N VAL A 600 12.48 -6.21 9.28
CA VAL A 600 12.43 -4.75 9.06
C VAL A 600 13.06 -4.36 7.73
N MET A 601 12.40 -3.45 7.01
CA MET A 601 12.97 -2.77 5.83
C MET A 601 12.89 -1.25 6.00
N ARG A 602 13.92 -0.54 5.51
CA ARG A 602 13.93 0.92 5.34
C ARG A 602 13.88 1.27 3.85
N HIS A 603 13.11 2.27 3.43
CA HIS A 603 13.00 2.70 2.03
C HIS A 603 12.63 4.19 1.93
N PRO A 604 13.06 4.97 0.92
CA PRO A 604 13.80 4.62 -0.31
C PRO A 604 15.31 4.40 -0.12
N ASP A 605 16.02 3.90 -1.13
CA ASP A 605 17.49 3.94 -1.12
C ASP A 605 18.03 5.13 -1.93
N HIS A 606 18.65 6.07 -1.22
CA HIS A 606 19.33 7.24 -1.77
C HIS A 606 20.62 6.85 -2.52
N LEU A 607 20.50 6.48 -3.80
CA LEU A 607 21.65 6.19 -4.67
C LEU A 607 22.16 7.47 -5.37
N PRO A 608 23.45 7.85 -5.20
CA PRO A 608 24.07 8.90 -5.99
C PRO A 608 23.96 8.63 -7.50
N GLY A 609 23.75 9.67 -8.30
CA GLY A 609 23.63 9.56 -9.77
C GLY A 609 22.21 9.54 -10.33
N GLY A 610 21.20 10.04 -9.59
CA GLY A 610 19.90 10.41 -10.16
C GLY A 610 18.86 9.29 -10.33
N ALA A 611 19.10 8.10 -9.76
CA ALA A 611 18.17 6.97 -9.79
C ALA A 611 17.47 6.70 -8.43
N GLY A 612 17.87 7.39 -7.36
CA GLY A 612 17.25 7.32 -6.03
C GLY A 612 16.26 8.45 -5.76
N VAL A 613 15.35 8.23 -4.82
CA VAL A 613 14.46 9.27 -4.28
C VAL A 613 15.18 9.98 -3.14
N MET A 614 15.18 11.31 -3.15
CA MET A 614 15.97 12.15 -2.22
C MET A 614 15.13 13.14 -1.39
N LEU A 615 13.94 13.52 -1.85
CA LEU A 615 13.10 14.56 -1.23
C LEU A 615 11.84 14.00 -0.56
N TRP A 616 11.39 12.84 -1.02
CA TRP A 616 10.10 12.26 -0.65
C TRP A 616 10.24 11.18 0.43
N ALA A 617 9.25 11.13 1.31
CA ALA A 617 9.18 10.23 2.43
C ALA A 617 8.06 9.17 2.31
N HIS A 618 8.19 8.15 3.15
CA HIS A 618 7.06 7.31 3.53
C HIS A 618 6.47 7.91 4.79
N HIS A 619 5.35 8.61 4.65
CA HIS A 619 4.80 9.43 5.72
C HIS A 619 3.56 8.78 6.36
N GLU A 620 3.02 7.71 5.78
CA GLU A 620 1.92 6.96 6.36
C GLU A 620 2.30 6.23 7.67
N LYS A 621 1.48 6.41 8.72
CA LYS A 621 1.61 5.76 10.02
C LYS A 621 0.52 4.70 10.20
N GLY A 622 0.82 3.57 10.86
CA GLY A 622 -0.21 2.61 11.24
C GLY A 622 0.25 1.21 11.66
N VAL A 623 -0.57 0.56 12.50
CA VAL A 623 -0.35 -0.80 13.03
C VAL A 623 -1.47 -1.71 12.58
N ILE A 624 -1.15 -2.85 11.97
CA ILE A 624 -2.15 -3.83 11.53
C ILE A 624 -1.94 -5.16 12.26
N ILE A 625 -2.97 -5.61 12.98
CA ILE A 625 -2.99 -6.86 13.74
C ILE A 625 -3.80 -7.91 12.96
N ASP A 626 -3.15 -9.05 12.69
CA ASP A 626 -3.70 -10.26 12.06
C ASP A 626 -4.48 -10.04 10.74
N GLN A 627 -4.30 -8.89 10.09
CA GLN A 627 -5.08 -8.37 8.94
C GLN A 627 -6.59 -8.21 9.24
N ARG A 628 -6.94 -7.84 10.49
CA ARG A 628 -8.33 -7.67 10.96
C ARG A 628 -8.59 -6.43 11.83
N ILE A 629 -7.54 -5.82 12.38
CA ILE A 629 -7.58 -4.54 13.09
C ILE A 629 -6.48 -3.67 12.50
N ALA A 630 -6.76 -2.43 12.13
CA ALA A 630 -5.76 -1.49 11.61
C ALA A 630 -5.90 -0.10 12.25
N PHE A 631 -4.83 0.36 12.88
CA PHE A 631 -4.66 1.72 13.37
C PHE A 631 -4.03 2.57 12.27
N ILE A 632 -4.54 3.78 12.03
CA ILE A 632 -4.11 4.73 10.99
C ILE A 632 -4.35 6.17 11.47
N GLY A 633 -3.52 7.14 11.07
CA GLY A 633 -3.67 8.54 11.53
C GLY A 633 -2.41 9.38 11.31
N GLY A 634 -2.33 10.51 12.03
CA GLY A 634 -1.15 11.38 12.09
C GLY A 634 -0.08 10.90 13.08
N ILE A 635 -0.44 10.01 14.00
CA ILE A 635 0.40 9.62 15.15
C ILE A 635 1.40 8.50 14.80
N ASP A 636 2.67 8.88 14.61
CA ASP A 636 3.84 7.97 14.57
C ASP A 636 4.13 7.37 15.97
N ILE A 637 4.68 6.16 16.03
CA ILE A 637 5.06 5.50 17.29
C ILE A 637 6.47 5.94 17.74
N CYS A 638 6.61 7.24 18.03
CA CYS A 638 7.89 7.87 18.35
C CYS A 638 7.80 8.89 19.50
N TYR A 639 8.95 9.47 19.87
CA TYR A 639 9.06 10.40 21.01
C TYR A 639 8.14 11.63 20.90
N GLY A 640 7.54 12.03 22.01
CA GLY A 640 6.74 13.25 22.14
C GLY A 640 5.32 13.18 21.58
N ARG A 641 4.93 12.08 20.91
CA ARG A 641 3.59 11.89 20.30
C ARG A 641 2.51 11.44 21.29
N TRP A 642 2.89 11.10 22.53
CA TRP A 642 1.94 10.77 23.58
C TRP A 642 1.57 12.05 24.34
N ASP A 643 0.26 12.31 24.43
CA ASP A 643 -0.35 13.35 25.25
C ASP A 643 -1.74 12.90 25.71
N ASP A 644 -2.32 13.60 26.68
CA ASP A 644 -3.77 13.61 26.93
C ASP A 644 -4.29 15.05 26.85
N PHE A 645 -5.62 15.21 26.68
CA PHE A 645 -6.37 16.47 26.47
C PHE A 645 -6.03 17.67 27.39
N ARG A 646 -5.21 17.46 28.42
CA ARG A 646 -4.65 18.47 29.32
C ARG A 646 -3.46 19.22 28.71
N HIS A 647 -2.81 18.64 27.72
CA HIS A 647 -1.69 19.23 26.97
C HIS A 647 -0.58 19.80 27.88
N ARG A 648 -0.14 19.01 28.87
CA ARG A 648 0.72 19.47 29.99
C ARG A 648 2.12 19.91 29.54
N LEU A 649 2.59 21.03 30.10
CA LEU A 649 3.92 21.59 29.84
C LEU A 649 5.00 21.04 30.77
N VAL A 650 4.63 20.63 32.00
CA VAL A 650 5.57 20.26 33.07
C VAL A 650 5.49 18.78 33.45
N ASP A 651 6.65 18.13 33.59
CA ASP A 651 6.78 16.73 34.04
C ASP A 651 7.96 16.53 34.99
N THR A 652 8.00 17.30 36.08
CA THR A 652 9.00 17.15 37.17
C THR A 652 8.76 15.91 38.04
N GLY A 653 7.70 15.13 37.78
CA GLY A 653 7.28 13.98 38.58
C GLY A 653 6.45 14.35 39.82
N ASP A 654 6.77 15.42 40.54
CA ASP A 654 5.95 15.86 41.68
C ASP A 654 4.66 16.57 41.23
N ALA A 655 4.66 17.21 40.06
CA ALA A 655 3.48 17.87 39.49
C ALA A 655 2.29 16.92 39.24
N CYS A 656 2.53 15.64 38.95
CA CYS A 656 1.47 14.64 38.70
C CYS A 656 0.68 14.22 39.96
N TYR A 657 0.95 14.81 41.12
CA TYR A 657 0.35 14.43 42.41
C TYR A 657 -0.44 15.53 43.12
N GLN A 658 -0.67 16.69 42.49
CA GLN A 658 -1.67 17.63 43.01
C GLN A 658 -3.06 17.00 42.87
N GLN A 659 -3.67 16.69 44.02
CA GLN A 659 -5.07 16.27 44.06
C GLN A 659 -5.95 17.50 43.76
N GLU A 660 -6.80 17.38 42.74
CA GLU A 660 -8.05 18.14 42.68
C GLU A 660 -8.87 17.72 43.93
N GLU A 661 -8.71 18.45 45.05
CA GLU A 661 -9.60 18.32 46.21
C GLU A 661 -11.04 18.52 45.75
N PRO A 662 -11.97 17.58 46.02
CA PRO A 662 -13.33 17.69 45.52
C PRO A 662 -14.00 18.93 46.13
N VAL A 663 -14.40 19.88 45.28
CA VAL A 663 -15.04 21.13 45.68
C VAL A 663 -16.21 20.83 46.62
N GLY A 664 -16.07 21.26 47.88
CA GLY A 664 -16.98 20.87 48.94
C GLY A 664 -18.39 21.40 48.73
N GLU A 665 -19.39 20.51 48.77
CA GLU A 665 -20.81 20.87 48.79
C GLU A 665 -21.22 21.48 50.16
N ASP A 666 -20.72 22.68 50.48
CA ASP A 666 -21.22 23.50 51.60
C ASP A 666 -22.58 24.12 51.26
N VAL A 667 -23.59 23.27 51.08
CA VAL A 667 -25.01 23.67 50.92
C VAL A 667 -25.79 23.26 52.18
N PRO A 668 -26.35 24.22 52.94
CA PRO A 668 -27.05 23.92 54.19
C PRO A 668 -28.39 23.19 53.99
N ASP A 669 -28.75 22.38 55.00
CA ASP A 669 -29.91 21.47 55.01
C ASP A 669 -31.26 22.13 54.68
N GLY A 670 -32.08 21.45 53.86
CA GLY A 670 -33.53 21.68 53.83
C GLY A 670 -34.26 21.49 52.50
N ARG A 671 -34.84 20.29 52.31
CA ARG A 671 -35.97 19.94 51.39
C ARG A 671 -35.70 19.68 49.89
N ALA A 672 -35.57 18.40 49.51
CA ALA A 672 -36.02 17.90 48.19
C ALA A 672 -36.27 16.36 48.11
N LYS A 673 -36.75 15.68 49.17
CA LYS A 673 -37.09 14.24 49.09
C LYS A 673 -38.44 13.97 48.41
N GLN A 674 -38.55 14.11 47.08
CA GLN A 674 -39.50 13.36 46.21
C GLN A 674 -39.38 13.71 44.71
N ALA A 675 -38.44 13.09 44.00
CA ALA A 675 -38.47 12.94 42.54
C ALA A 675 -37.59 11.74 42.14
N ARG A 676 -38.17 10.54 42.01
CA ARG A 676 -37.44 9.34 41.57
C ARG A 676 -38.21 8.59 40.49
N ASN A 677 -37.45 8.16 39.47
CA ASN A 677 -37.85 7.41 38.28
C ASN A 677 -38.41 8.23 37.11
N GLN A 678 -38.13 7.71 35.90
CA GLN A 678 -38.58 8.18 34.57
C GLN A 678 -37.92 9.46 34.01
N ASN A 679 -36.58 9.45 34.00
CA ASN A 679 -35.82 9.79 32.78
C ASN A 679 -34.46 9.07 32.79
N GLY A 680 -33.97 8.67 31.62
CA GLY A 680 -32.72 7.92 31.45
C GLY A 680 -31.47 8.81 31.35
N SER A 681 -31.36 9.83 32.20
CA SER A 681 -30.29 10.83 32.13
C SER A 681 -28.94 10.27 32.57
N LEU A 682 -27.92 10.56 31.75
CA LEU A 682 -26.48 10.68 32.07
C LEU A 682 -26.21 10.77 33.58
N GLY A 683 -25.87 9.65 34.21
CA GLY A 683 -25.50 9.61 35.62
C GLY A 683 -24.04 10.03 35.82
N HIS A 684 -23.76 10.83 36.86
CA HIS A 684 -22.40 11.20 37.24
C HIS A 684 -21.50 9.97 37.40
N ASN A 685 -20.57 9.82 36.46
CA ASN A 685 -19.48 8.86 36.50
C ASN A 685 -18.35 9.50 35.67
N GLY A 686 -17.48 10.26 36.34
CA GLY A 686 -16.46 11.08 35.67
C GLY A 686 -15.57 10.24 34.75
N TYR A 687 -15.23 10.76 33.57
CA TYR A 687 -14.37 10.07 32.62
C TYR A 687 -12.92 10.05 33.13
N LEU A 688 -12.60 9.06 33.96
CA LEU A 688 -11.22 8.83 34.41
C LEU A 688 -10.35 8.44 33.21
N THR A 689 -9.21 9.09 32.99
CA THR A 689 -8.29 8.79 31.89
C THR A 689 -7.59 7.43 32.07
N GLY A 690 -6.93 6.92 31.03
CA GLY A 690 -6.07 5.73 31.15
C GLY A 690 -4.99 5.89 32.24
N VAL A 691 -4.45 7.11 32.38
CA VAL A 691 -3.48 7.50 33.42
C VAL A 691 -4.10 7.44 34.82
N GLU A 692 -5.24 8.10 35.04
CA GLU A 692 -5.93 8.14 36.33
C GLU A 692 -6.36 6.73 36.77
N LYS A 693 -6.98 5.96 35.86
CA LYS A 693 -7.34 4.55 36.07
C LYS A 693 -6.13 3.72 36.50
N ARG A 694 -4.95 3.96 35.93
CA ARG A 694 -3.70 3.24 36.25
C ARG A 694 -3.09 3.68 37.58
N MET A 695 -3.10 4.97 37.89
CA MET A 695 -2.61 5.49 39.17
C MET A 695 -3.46 4.95 40.35
N HIS A 696 -4.79 4.90 40.19
CA HIS A 696 -5.67 4.23 41.15
C HIS A 696 -5.40 2.73 41.29
N GLN A 697 -5.06 2.02 40.21
CA GLN A 697 -4.74 0.58 40.24
C GLN A 697 -3.37 0.26 40.86
N LEU A 698 -2.38 1.16 40.71
CA LEU A 698 -1.02 0.97 41.25
C LEU A 698 -0.92 1.39 42.73
N GLY A 699 -1.77 2.32 43.18
CA GLY A 699 -1.68 2.92 44.51
C GLY A 699 -0.50 3.89 44.63
N SER A 700 -0.33 4.52 45.80
CA SER A 700 0.65 5.58 46.04
C SER A 700 2.09 5.07 46.27
N VAL A 701 2.51 3.99 45.62
CA VAL A 701 3.77 3.28 45.92
C VAL A 701 4.58 2.96 44.66
N GLU A 702 5.69 3.68 44.49
CA GLU A 702 6.83 3.34 43.62
C GLU A 702 6.52 2.91 42.17
N GLY A 703 5.82 3.74 41.41
CA GLY A 703 5.99 3.84 39.96
C GLY A 703 7.01 4.92 39.59
N ALA A 704 7.35 5.06 38.30
CA ALA A 704 7.94 6.32 37.83
C ALA A 704 6.86 7.40 37.92
N LYS A 705 7.14 8.50 38.63
CA LYS A 705 6.16 9.61 38.76
C LYS A 705 6.00 10.41 37.46
N GLN A 706 6.98 10.32 36.57
CA GLN A 706 7.05 11.05 35.31
C GLN A 706 6.24 10.35 34.20
N LEU A 707 5.60 11.15 33.34
CA LEU A 707 4.88 10.66 32.17
C LEU A 707 5.78 10.57 30.92
N TRP A 708 6.73 11.48 30.74
CA TRP A 708 7.64 11.54 29.58
C TRP A 708 9.09 11.31 30.02
N LEU A 709 9.64 10.14 29.70
CA LEU A 709 10.99 9.73 30.13
C LEU A 709 12.05 10.06 29.07
N GLY A 710 13.13 10.73 29.48
CA GLY A 710 14.26 11.03 28.61
C GLY A 710 13.87 11.83 27.38
N LYS A 711 14.15 11.29 26.19
CA LYS A 711 13.91 11.93 24.88
C LYS A 711 12.44 12.12 24.53
N ASP A 712 11.56 11.43 25.25
CA ASP A 712 10.12 11.57 25.11
C ASP A 712 9.59 12.89 25.71
N TYR A 713 10.36 13.54 26.58
CA TYR A 713 10.15 14.94 26.96
C TYR A 713 10.74 15.83 25.86
N TYR A 714 9.86 16.36 25.01
CA TYR A 714 10.20 16.83 23.67
C TYR A 714 9.69 18.25 23.42
N ASN A 715 10.55 19.12 22.91
CA ASN A 715 10.23 20.44 22.37
C ASN A 715 11.19 20.75 21.21
N PRO A 716 10.84 20.38 19.95
CA PRO A 716 11.71 20.54 18.79
C PRO A 716 11.93 22.00 18.38
N ILE A 717 11.09 22.95 18.80
CA ILE A 717 11.29 24.38 18.55
C ILE A 717 12.53 24.86 19.32
N PHE A 718 12.68 24.38 20.56
CA PHE A 718 13.88 24.60 21.36
C PHE A 718 15.06 23.73 20.89
N LYS A 719 14.84 22.42 20.69
CA LYS A 719 15.90 21.47 20.25
C LYS A 719 15.35 20.10 19.82
N ASP A 720 15.77 19.60 18.67
CA ASP A 720 15.40 18.27 18.16
C ASP A 720 16.25 17.11 18.76
N VAL A 721 15.85 15.86 18.49
CA VAL A 721 16.41 14.65 19.10
C VAL A 721 17.83 14.35 18.60
N VAL A 722 18.81 14.71 19.44
CA VAL A 722 20.19 14.24 19.32
C VAL A 722 20.35 12.82 19.90
N GLN A 723 21.15 11.96 19.27
CA GLN A 723 21.49 10.59 19.75
C GLN A 723 20.26 9.71 20.13
N PRO A 724 19.32 9.46 19.19
CA PRO A 724 18.08 8.72 19.45
C PRO A 724 18.27 7.30 20.02
N GLU A 725 19.47 6.72 19.88
CA GLU A 725 19.91 5.46 20.50
C GLU A 725 20.09 5.50 22.03
N LEU A 726 20.05 6.69 22.65
CA LEU A 726 20.13 6.91 24.10
C LEU A 726 18.76 7.36 24.67
N PRO A 727 17.74 6.48 24.72
CA PRO A 727 16.33 6.83 24.90
C PRO A 727 16.02 7.59 26.19
N PHE A 728 16.70 7.26 27.28
CA PHE A 728 16.41 7.77 28.63
C PHE A 728 17.29 8.96 29.05
N GLU A 729 18.16 9.45 28.16
CA GLU A 729 18.93 10.67 28.38
C GLU A 729 18.16 11.89 27.85
N GLU A 730 18.03 12.93 28.66
CA GLU A 730 17.21 14.11 28.34
C GLU A 730 17.86 15.00 27.27
N THR A 731 17.08 15.49 26.31
CA THR A 731 17.54 16.40 25.25
C THR A 731 17.72 17.84 25.75
N MET A 732 16.94 18.20 26.78
CA MET A 732 16.77 19.52 27.40
C MET A 732 16.48 19.38 28.90
N ASP A 733 16.74 20.42 29.68
CA ASP A 733 16.48 20.44 31.12
C ASP A 733 14.98 20.67 31.42
N ARG A 734 14.29 19.62 31.87
CA ARG A 734 12.86 19.68 32.23
C ARG A 734 12.53 20.58 33.43
N SER A 735 13.52 21.11 34.15
CA SER A 735 13.31 22.07 35.25
C SER A 735 13.28 23.53 34.79
N SER A 736 13.68 23.81 33.54
CA SER A 736 13.71 25.17 32.97
C SER A 736 13.07 25.31 31.58
N VAL A 737 12.90 24.21 30.82
CA VAL A 737 12.25 24.19 29.50
C VAL A 737 10.94 23.40 29.56
N PRO A 738 9.78 23.98 29.21
CA PRO A 738 8.52 23.23 29.06
C PRO A 738 8.57 22.32 27.82
N ARG A 739 7.91 21.16 27.89
CA ARG A 739 7.69 20.34 26.70
C ARG A 739 6.69 21.00 25.75
N LEU A 740 6.76 20.63 24.47
CA LEU A 740 5.76 20.99 23.47
C LEU A 740 4.62 19.96 23.52
N PRO A 741 3.36 20.37 23.80
CA PRO A 741 2.21 19.48 23.71
C PRO A 741 1.91 19.06 22.27
N TRP A 742 1.27 17.91 22.11
CA TRP A 742 1.11 17.25 20.80
C TRP A 742 -0.34 16.80 20.57
N HIS A 743 -1.12 17.68 19.96
CA HIS A 743 -2.50 17.39 19.59
C HIS A 743 -2.57 16.78 18.18
N ASP A 744 -3.13 15.57 18.08
CA ASP A 744 -3.06 14.75 16.87
C ASP A 744 -4.24 13.76 16.81
N ILE A 745 -4.55 13.27 15.61
CA ILE A 745 -5.76 12.49 15.32
C ILE A 745 -5.40 11.14 14.70
N ALA A 746 -6.07 10.09 15.18
CA ALA A 746 -5.99 8.77 14.58
C ALA A 746 -7.33 8.02 14.65
N ALA A 747 -7.42 6.86 14.00
CA ALA A 747 -8.52 5.93 14.15
C ALA A 747 -8.04 4.47 14.16
N VAL A 748 -8.90 3.60 14.67
CA VAL A 748 -8.84 2.16 14.44
C VAL A 748 -10.04 1.72 13.61
N VAL A 749 -9.76 1.00 12.52
CA VAL A 749 -10.77 0.34 11.68
C VAL A 749 -10.63 -1.18 11.79
N HIS A 750 -11.74 -1.88 11.59
CA HIS A 750 -11.80 -3.35 11.69
C HIS A 750 -12.07 -4.01 10.33
N GLY A 751 -11.99 -5.34 10.31
CA GLY A 751 -12.56 -6.17 9.26
C GLY A 751 -12.00 -5.90 7.86
N LYS A 752 -12.90 -5.69 6.90
CA LYS A 752 -12.52 -5.46 5.50
C LYS A 752 -11.71 -4.18 5.31
N ALA A 753 -12.02 -3.10 6.03
CA ALA A 753 -11.22 -1.87 5.99
C ALA A 753 -9.80 -2.11 6.53
N ALA A 754 -9.65 -2.88 7.61
CA ALA A 754 -8.34 -3.30 8.12
C ALA A 754 -7.57 -4.20 7.13
N LEU A 755 -8.27 -5.04 6.36
CA LEU A 755 -7.68 -5.85 5.29
C LEU A 755 -7.22 -5.00 4.10
N ASP A 756 -7.88 -3.87 3.83
CA ASP A 756 -7.46 -2.94 2.77
C ASP A 756 -6.15 -2.22 3.16
N VAL A 757 -6.04 -1.77 4.41
CA VAL A 757 -4.76 -1.27 4.98
C VAL A 757 -3.69 -2.37 4.93
N ALA A 758 -4.04 -3.62 5.27
CA ALA A 758 -3.13 -4.76 5.14
C ALA A 758 -2.68 -4.97 3.70
N ARG A 759 -3.55 -4.81 2.70
CA ARG A 759 -3.21 -4.93 1.28
C ARG A 759 -2.26 -3.82 0.82
N HIS A 760 -2.45 -2.59 1.29
CA HIS A 760 -1.48 -1.50 1.07
C HIS A 760 -0.10 -1.86 1.63
N PHE A 761 -0.02 -2.30 2.90
CA PHE A 761 1.22 -2.78 3.52
C PHE A 761 1.89 -3.89 2.70
N ILE A 762 1.11 -4.90 2.31
CA ILE A 762 1.59 -6.08 1.57
C ILE A 762 2.09 -5.70 0.17
N GLN A 763 1.46 -4.73 -0.50
CA GLN A 763 1.93 -4.18 -1.77
C GLN A 763 3.31 -3.53 -1.60
N ARG A 764 3.44 -2.55 -0.68
CA ARG A 764 4.71 -1.85 -0.40
C ARG A 764 5.80 -2.82 0.04
N TRP A 765 5.51 -3.73 0.97
CA TRP A 765 6.43 -4.76 1.45
C TRP A 765 6.98 -5.60 0.28
N ASN A 766 6.09 -6.17 -0.54
CA ASN A 766 6.49 -7.02 -1.65
C ASN A 766 7.28 -6.23 -2.72
N PHE A 767 6.97 -4.95 -2.91
CA PHE A 767 7.70 -4.03 -3.79
C PHE A 767 9.11 -3.71 -3.28
N THR A 768 9.27 -3.18 -2.06
CA THR A 768 10.57 -2.86 -1.43
C THR A 768 11.48 -4.10 -1.38
N LYS A 769 10.91 -5.25 -1.03
CA LYS A 769 11.60 -6.55 -1.02
C LYS A 769 11.98 -7.04 -2.42
N GLU A 770 11.23 -6.65 -3.45
CA GLU A 770 11.63 -6.84 -4.85
C GLU A 770 12.65 -5.82 -5.36
N GLN A 771 12.91 -4.69 -4.69
CA GLN A 771 14.06 -3.83 -4.99
C GLN A 771 15.35 -4.46 -4.43
N LYS A 772 15.43 -4.65 -3.09
CA LYS A 772 16.62 -5.04 -2.28
C LYS A 772 17.07 -6.50 -2.43
N LYS A 773 16.94 -7.09 -3.63
CA LYS A 773 17.00 -8.55 -3.89
C LYS A 773 18.27 -9.28 -3.43
N LYS A 774 19.42 -8.58 -3.31
CA LYS A 774 20.71 -9.20 -2.98
C LYS A 774 20.87 -9.49 -1.49
N GLU A 775 20.33 -8.62 -0.63
CA GLU A 775 20.54 -8.66 0.82
C GLU A 775 19.47 -9.46 1.56
N MET A 776 18.25 -9.50 1.03
CA MET A 776 17.06 -9.92 1.80
C MET A 776 16.54 -11.30 1.37
N SER A 777 17.33 -12.34 1.65
CA SER A 777 17.07 -13.71 1.18
C SER A 777 16.16 -14.56 2.10
N ASP A 778 16.19 -14.27 3.41
CA ASP A 778 15.40 -14.89 4.48
C ASP A 778 14.00 -14.26 4.62
N VAL A 779 13.89 -12.97 4.33
CA VAL A 779 12.65 -12.20 4.37
C VAL A 779 11.59 -12.83 3.44
N PRO A 780 10.33 -13.03 3.88
CA PRO A 780 9.27 -13.60 3.04
C PRO A 780 8.67 -12.56 2.08
N LEU A 781 7.88 -13.04 1.10
CA LEU A 781 6.81 -12.26 0.47
C LEU A 781 5.54 -12.45 1.32
N LEU A 782 4.71 -11.42 1.41
CA LEU A 782 3.44 -11.47 2.14
C LEU A 782 2.26 -11.67 1.19
N ILE A 783 1.16 -12.20 1.71
CA ILE A 783 -0.07 -12.55 1.00
C ILE A 783 -1.25 -11.95 1.77
N PRO A 784 -2.23 -11.30 1.12
CA PRO A 784 -3.42 -10.86 1.83
C PRO A 784 -4.30 -12.04 2.24
N LYS A 785 -5.04 -11.90 3.33
CA LYS A 785 -6.16 -12.81 3.65
C LYS A 785 -7.32 -12.61 2.67
N SER A 786 -8.18 -13.62 2.58
CA SER A 786 -9.43 -13.55 1.84
C SER A 786 -10.44 -12.66 2.57
N SER A 787 -11.06 -11.71 1.87
CA SER A 787 -12.12 -10.86 2.46
C SER A 787 -13.43 -11.61 2.74
N ALA A 788 -13.56 -12.87 2.28
CA ALA A 788 -14.60 -13.79 2.71
C ALA A 788 -14.29 -14.51 4.05
N THR A 789 -13.09 -14.33 4.60
CA THR A 789 -12.62 -14.96 5.86
C THR A 789 -12.32 -13.95 6.97
N VAL A 790 -12.42 -12.65 6.67
CA VAL A 790 -12.22 -11.55 7.61
C VAL A 790 -13.58 -11.04 8.07
N SER A 791 -13.76 -10.93 9.38
CA SER A 791 -15.00 -10.50 10.03
C SER A 791 -14.68 -9.85 11.38
N ASP A 792 -15.52 -8.88 11.77
CA ASP A 792 -15.44 -8.17 13.07
C ASP A 792 -15.97 -9.01 14.24
N VAL A 793 -16.69 -10.09 13.96
CA VAL A 793 -17.37 -10.90 14.98
C VAL A 793 -16.36 -11.52 15.94
N GLY A 794 -16.37 -11.05 17.19
CA GLY A 794 -15.50 -11.52 18.26
C GLY A 794 -14.14 -10.79 18.34
N LEU A 795 -13.92 -9.72 17.57
CA LEU A 795 -12.84 -8.77 17.85
C LEU A 795 -13.17 -7.94 19.11
N PRO A 796 -12.17 -7.40 19.83
CA PRO A 796 -12.43 -6.53 20.98
C PRO A 796 -13.11 -5.24 20.52
N CYS A 797 -14.39 -5.06 20.83
CA CYS A 797 -15.05 -3.78 20.63
C CYS A 797 -14.57 -2.80 21.70
N THR A 798 -13.85 -1.75 21.29
CA THR A 798 -13.39 -0.69 22.17
C THR A 798 -14.54 0.26 22.54
N PRO A 799 -14.62 0.73 23.81
CA PRO A 799 -15.59 1.75 24.19
C PRO A 799 -15.38 3.02 23.35
N GLY A 800 -16.47 3.52 22.72
CA GLY A 800 -16.45 4.65 21.79
C GLY A 800 -16.49 4.27 20.31
N ALA A 801 -16.35 2.99 19.95
CA ALA A 801 -16.47 2.55 18.56
C ALA A 801 -17.92 2.62 18.04
N SER A 802 -18.08 3.12 16.81
CA SER A 802 -19.34 3.21 16.06
C SER A 802 -19.29 2.36 14.79
N ARG A 803 -20.46 2.12 14.18
CA ARG A 803 -20.60 1.39 12.91
C ARG A 803 -20.89 2.39 11.80
N CYS A 804 -19.97 2.47 10.85
CA CYS A 804 -19.96 3.47 9.77
C CYS A 804 -19.61 2.80 8.43
N ARG A 805 -19.74 3.56 7.35
CA ARG A 805 -19.24 3.20 6.02
C ARG A 805 -17.84 3.79 5.87
N CYS A 806 -16.82 2.95 5.75
CA CYS A 806 -15.42 3.39 5.70
C CYS A 806 -14.76 3.07 4.35
N GLN A 807 -14.08 4.03 3.72
CA GLN A 807 -13.24 3.78 2.55
C GLN A 807 -11.78 4.14 2.86
N ILE A 808 -10.86 3.22 2.63
CA ILE A 808 -9.42 3.50 2.74
C ILE A 808 -8.96 4.26 1.49
N LEU A 809 -8.14 5.29 1.70
CA LEU A 809 -7.63 6.20 0.69
C LEU A 809 -6.11 6.31 0.85
N ARG A 810 -5.37 6.66 -0.22
CA ARG A 810 -3.91 6.81 -0.15
C ARG A 810 -3.35 7.79 -1.18
N SER A 811 -2.17 8.29 -0.87
CA SER A 811 -1.26 8.92 -1.82
C SER A 811 -0.16 7.91 -2.15
N SER A 812 -0.04 7.48 -3.40
CA SER A 812 0.87 6.39 -3.78
C SER A 812 1.20 6.35 -5.27
N CYS A 813 2.43 5.95 -5.63
CA CYS A 813 2.88 5.96 -7.02
C CYS A 813 3.99 4.93 -7.32
N GLN A 814 4.68 5.14 -8.45
CA GLN A 814 5.77 4.30 -8.93
C GLN A 814 6.93 4.15 -7.95
N TRP A 815 7.33 5.22 -7.27
CA TRP A 815 8.52 5.16 -6.41
C TRP A 815 8.21 4.51 -5.06
N SER A 816 7.02 4.74 -4.51
CA SER A 816 6.62 4.32 -3.15
C SER A 816 6.00 2.92 -3.10
N ALA A 817 5.19 2.53 -4.09
CA ALA A 817 4.53 1.22 -4.15
C ALA A 817 4.65 0.49 -5.50
N GLY A 818 5.49 1.00 -6.41
CA GLY A 818 5.81 0.35 -7.70
C GLY A 818 4.76 0.52 -8.80
N MET A 819 3.74 1.34 -8.57
CA MET A 819 2.56 1.47 -9.44
C MET A 819 2.91 2.04 -10.84
N GLN A 820 2.08 1.74 -11.85
CA GLN A 820 2.20 2.31 -13.20
C GLN A 820 1.54 3.69 -13.30
N HIS A 821 0.51 3.93 -12.50
CA HIS A 821 -0.19 5.20 -12.37
C HIS A 821 0.02 5.78 -10.98
N VAL A 822 -0.27 7.07 -10.82
CA VAL A 822 -0.35 7.75 -9.51
C VAL A 822 -1.76 7.52 -8.98
N GLU A 823 -1.88 7.40 -7.66
CA GLU A 823 -3.15 7.44 -6.94
C GLU A 823 -3.05 8.56 -5.89
N ASP A 824 -4.02 9.46 -5.95
CA ASP A 824 -4.22 10.69 -5.17
C ASP A 824 -5.59 10.65 -4.47
N SER A 825 -6.05 9.45 -4.09
CA SER A 825 -7.44 9.21 -3.67
C SER A 825 -7.84 9.94 -2.38
N ILE A 826 -6.86 10.41 -1.60
CA ILE A 826 -7.07 11.34 -0.48
C ILE A 826 -7.52 12.72 -0.99
N HIS A 827 -6.77 13.31 -1.92
CA HIS A 827 -7.07 14.63 -2.50
C HIS A 827 -8.44 14.63 -3.18
N GLN A 828 -8.72 13.58 -3.97
CA GLN A 828 -10.01 13.39 -4.63
C GLN A 828 -11.19 13.22 -3.65
N ALA A 829 -10.97 12.71 -2.44
CA ALA A 829 -11.98 12.65 -1.39
C ALA A 829 -12.16 13.99 -0.67
N TYR A 830 -11.07 14.72 -0.37
CA TYR A 830 -11.11 16.07 0.19
C TYR A 830 -11.93 17.02 -0.70
N ILE A 831 -11.57 17.13 -1.98
CA ILE A 831 -12.27 17.99 -2.95
C ILE A 831 -13.75 17.59 -3.08
N HIS A 832 -14.04 16.29 -3.12
CA HIS A 832 -15.44 15.81 -3.19
C HIS A 832 -16.25 16.19 -1.94
N ALA A 833 -15.69 16.00 -0.74
CA ALA A 833 -16.37 16.32 0.51
C ALA A 833 -16.62 17.82 0.66
N ILE A 834 -15.62 18.66 0.35
CA ILE A 834 -15.73 20.13 0.36
C ILE A 834 -16.83 20.59 -0.61
N ASN A 835 -16.80 20.14 -1.86
CA ASN A 835 -17.75 20.58 -2.89
C ASN A 835 -19.20 20.15 -2.60
N ASN A 836 -19.40 19.06 -1.87
CA ASN A 836 -20.73 18.55 -1.49
C ASN A 836 -21.19 18.96 -0.09
N SER A 837 -20.36 19.72 0.65
CA SER A 837 -20.72 20.28 1.97
C SER A 837 -21.89 21.28 1.89
N LYS A 838 -22.63 21.41 2.98
CA LYS A 838 -23.86 22.21 3.07
C LYS A 838 -23.83 23.28 4.16
N HIS A 839 -23.37 22.94 5.35
CA HIS A 839 -23.46 23.76 6.57
C HIS A 839 -22.09 24.17 7.09
N TYR A 840 -21.14 23.23 7.21
CA TYR A 840 -19.79 23.60 7.63
C TYR A 840 -18.71 22.59 7.24
N ILE A 841 -17.47 23.08 7.27
CA ILE A 841 -16.24 22.30 7.21
C ILE A 841 -15.42 22.62 8.47
N TYR A 842 -14.90 21.60 9.13
CA TYR A 842 -13.95 21.73 10.25
C TYR A 842 -12.66 20.99 9.88
N ILE A 843 -11.53 21.69 9.90
CA ILE A 843 -10.21 21.16 9.54
C ILE A 843 -9.25 21.37 10.72
N GLU A 844 -8.53 20.32 11.10
CA GLU A 844 -7.30 20.43 11.89
C GLU A 844 -6.16 19.88 11.01
N ASN A 845 -5.16 20.72 10.70
CA ASN A 845 -4.05 20.28 9.87
C ASN A 845 -2.71 20.90 10.28
N GLN A 846 -1.65 20.09 10.22
CA GLN A 846 -0.28 20.52 10.48
C GLN A 846 0.21 21.63 9.52
N PHE A 847 -0.30 21.65 8.29
CA PHE A 847 0.04 22.67 7.29
C PHE A 847 -1.19 23.11 6.50
N PHE A 848 -1.22 24.36 6.04
CA PHE A 848 -2.22 24.83 5.07
C PHE A 848 -1.57 25.49 3.85
N VAL A 849 -1.07 24.66 2.93
CA VAL A 849 -0.40 25.08 1.68
C VAL A 849 -1.24 24.66 0.46
N SER A 850 -2.04 25.59 -0.05
CA SER A 850 -2.90 25.42 -1.23
C SER A 850 -3.21 26.80 -1.83
N ILE A 851 -2.86 27.01 -3.10
CA ILE A 851 -2.87 28.33 -3.76
C ILE A 851 -3.48 28.18 -5.16
N ALA A 852 -4.40 29.07 -5.55
CA ALA A 852 -4.91 29.12 -6.92
C ALA A 852 -3.82 29.46 -7.93
N ASP A 853 -3.88 28.86 -9.12
CA ASP A 853 -3.09 29.22 -10.31
C ASP A 853 -1.57 29.44 -10.07
N ASP A 854 -1.00 28.77 -9.09
CA ASP A 854 0.42 28.88 -8.73
C ASP A 854 1.28 27.87 -9.52
N PRO A 855 2.53 28.22 -9.92
CA PRO A 855 3.38 27.31 -10.68
C PRO A 855 4.06 26.21 -9.87
N ASP A 856 4.15 26.31 -8.53
CA ASP A 856 4.81 25.34 -7.65
C ASP A 856 3.82 24.51 -6.80
N VAL A 857 2.62 25.05 -6.53
CA VAL A 857 1.51 24.41 -5.79
C VAL A 857 0.38 24.01 -6.75
N SER A 858 -0.16 22.79 -6.63
CA SER A 858 -1.16 22.25 -7.57
C SER A 858 -2.35 21.54 -6.91
N ASN A 859 -2.39 21.40 -5.58
CA ASN A 859 -3.56 20.88 -4.88
C ASN A 859 -4.65 21.97 -4.74
N GLY A 860 -5.82 21.75 -5.34
CA GLY A 860 -6.94 22.73 -5.36
C GLY A 860 -7.82 22.74 -4.10
N ILE A 861 -7.28 22.49 -2.90
CA ILE A 861 -8.09 22.43 -1.67
C ILE A 861 -8.63 23.82 -1.27
N ALA A 862 -7.80 24.86 -1.32
CA ALA A 862 -8.23 26.24 -1.12
C ALA A 862 -9.23 26.71 -2.19
N ASP A 863 -9.12 26.21 -3.43
CA ASP A 863 -10.09 26.50 -4.50
C ASP A 863 -11.46 25.91 -4.20
N ALA A 864 -11.53 24.64 -3.77
CA ALA A 864 -12.79 24.01 -3.39
C ALA A 864 -13.46 24.73 -2.19
N ILE A 865 -12.66 25.17 -1.20
CA ILE A 865 -13.17 25.93 -0.05
C ILE A 865 -13.67 27.31 -0.50
N PHE A 866 -12.90 28.02 -1.33
CA PHE A 866 -13.29 29.30 -1.93
C PHE A 866 -14.60 29.19 -2.72
N GLU A 867 -14.70 28.25 -3.66
CA GLU A 867 -15.91 28.02 -4.46
C GLU A 867 -17.12 27.67 -3.58
N ARG A 868 -16.93 26.88 -2.51
CA ARG A 868 -18.01 26.56 -1.57
C ARG A 868 -18.49 27.78 -0.79
N ILE A 869 -17.59 28.62 -0.29
CA ILE A 869 -17.94 29.86 0.44
C ILE A 869 -18.65 30.83 -0.50
N VAL A 870 -18.10 31.09 -1.69
CA VAL A 870 -18.72 31.96 -2.70
C VAL A 870 -20.11 31.43 -3.12
N ARG A 871 -20.30 30.10 -3.18
CA ARG A 871 -21.62 29.49 -3.39
C ARG A 871 -22.59 29.77 -2.23
N ALA A 872 -22.14 29.70 -0.98
CA ALA A 872 -22.97 29.98 0.19
C ALA A 872 -23.38 31.47 0.24
N HIS A 873 -22.39 32.36 0.11
CA HIS A 873 -22.60 33.81 0.12
C HIS A 873 -23.59 34.26 -0.97
N ARG A 874 -23.40 33.82 -2.22
CA ARG A 874 -24.30 34.14 -3.35
C ARG A 874 -25.71 33.54 -3.20
N ALA A 875 -25.91 32.57 -2.31
CA ALA A 875 -27.20 31.98 -1.99
C ALA A 875 -27.85 32.55 -0.71
N GLY A 876 -27.10 33.31 0.10
CA GLY A 876 -27.54 33.72 1.45
C GLY A 876 -27.60 32.57 2.45
N GLU A 877 -26.77 31.53 2.26
CA GLU A 877 -26.69 30.37 3.16
C GLU A 877 -25.71 30.62 4.30
N THR A 878 -26.11 30.33 5.54
CA THR A 878 -25.19 30.19 6.68
C THR A 878 -24.19 29.06 6.40
N PHE A 879 -22.90 29.39 6.30
CA PHE A 879 -21.85 28.40 6.06
C PHE A 879 -20.55 28.79 6.76
N ARG A 880 -19.97 27.87 7.55
CA ARG A 880 -18.74 28.14 8.34
C ARG A 880 -17.59 27.20 7.94
N VAL A 881 -16.36 27.71 8.02
CA VAL A 881 -15.12 26.97 7.78
C VAL A 881 -14.15 27.26 8.92
N TYR A 882 -13.95 26.25 9.76
CA TYR A 882 -12.97 26.29 10.84
C TYR A 882 -11.65 25.69 10.34
N ILE A 883 -10.54 26.42 10.46
CA ILE A 883 -9.20 25.88 10.15
C ILE A 883 -8.32 26.05 11.39
N LEU A 884 -7.95 24.93 12.00
CA LEU A 884 -7.00 24.84 13.10
C LEU A 884 -5.64 24.41 12.52
N MET A 885 -4.61 25.20 12.79
CA MET A 885 -3.23 24.98 12.35
C MET A 885 -2.25 25.34 13.47
N PRO A 886 -1.06 24.72 13.54
CA PRO A 886 -0.09 25.03 14.59
C PRO A 886 0.38 26.49 14.46
N LEU A 887 0.47 27.21 15.59
CA LEU A 887 0.86 28.63 15.58
C LEU A 887 2.23 28.88 14.96
N LEU A 888 3.16 27.92 15.10
CA LEU A 888 4.44 27.90 14.39
C LEU A 888 4.76 26.47 13.92
N PRO A 889 5.38 26.31 12.74
CA PRO A 889 6.03 25.07 12.33
C PRO A 889 7.09 24.58 13.34
N ALA A 890 6.98 23.33 13.78
CA ALA A 890 7.82 22.75 14.84
C ALA A 890 9.21 22.30 14.34
N PHE A 891 10.07 23.25 13.98
CA PHE A 891 11.48 23.05 13.64
C PHE A 891 12.39 23.81 14.61
N GLU A 892 13.62 23.33 14.82
CA GLU A 892 14.61 23.95 15.72
C GLU A 892 15.06 25.32 15.18
N GLY A 893 14.84 26.40 15.96
CA GLY A 893 15.34 27.74 15.64
C GLY A 893 14.46 28.90 16.14
N ASP A 894 15.04 30.11 16.17
CA ASP A 894 14.28 31.34 16.41
C ASP A 894 13.78 31.89 15.06
N VAL A 895 12.46 31.90 14.86
CA VAL A 895 11.81 32.44 13.64
C VAL A 895 12.28 33.87 13.30
N GLY A 896 12.59 34.68 14.34
CA GLY A 896 13.08 36.06 14.23
C GLY A 896 14.60 36.22 14.29
N GLY A 897 15.36 35.15 14.02
CA GLY A 897 16.82 35.13 13.94
C GLY A 897 17.33 34.10 12.92
N ASP A 898 18.64 34.05 12.68
CA ASP A 898 19.20 33.33 11.53
C ASP A 898 18.82 31.83 11.48
N SER A 899 18.69 31.16 12.64
CA SER A 899 18.37 29.73 12.73
C SER A 899 16.95 29.34 12.31
N GLY A 900 15.96 30.25 12.37
CA GLY A 900 14.56 29.94 12.06
C GLY A 900 14.22 29.75 10.58
N ALA A 901 15.19 29.47 9.70
CA ALA A 901 15.01 29.43 8.26
C ALA A 901 13.87 28.50 7.82
N ALA A 902 13.86 27.25 8.27
CA ALA A 902 12.81 26.27 7.95
C ALA A 902 11.40 26.74 8.39
N ILE A 903 11.31 27.39 9.55
CA ILE A 903 10.04 27.97 10.07
C ILE A 903 9.56 29.07 9.11
N ARG A 904 10.44 29.99 8.71
CA ARG A 904 10.13 31.06 7.74
C ARG A 904 9.65 30.51 6.39
N VAL A 905 10.30 29.46 5.86
CA VAL A 905 9.92 28.91 4.55
C VAL A 905 8.49 28.36 4.57
N ILE A 906 8.08 27.66 5.62
CA ILE A 906 6.71 27.15 5.73
C ILE A 906 5.72 28.32 5.91
N LEU A 907 5.97 29.26 6.83
CA LEU A 907 5.12 30.44 7.03
C LEU A 907 4.95 31.26 5.74
N HIS A 908 5.96 31.33 4.87
CA HIS A 908 5.83 31.95 3.55
C HIS A 908 4.72 31.28 2.71
N TRP A 909 4.69 29.95 2.62
CA TRP A 909 3.72 29.22 1.80
C TRP A 909 2.32 29.19 2.41
N GLU A 910 2.23 29.15 3.74
CA GLU A 910 0.95 29.24 4.45
C GLU A 910 0.35 30.64 4.30
N TYR A 911 1.12 31.71 4.54
CA TYR A 911 0.62 33.07 4.28
C TYR A 911 0.28 33.29 2.80
N ARG A 912 1.03 32.74 1.83
CA ARG A 912 0.65 32.80 0.41
C ARG A 912 -0.64 32.04 0.07
N SER A 913 -1.02 31.06 0.87
CA SER A 913 -2.29 30.34 0.74
C SER A 913 -3.44 31.10 1.40
N ILE A 914 -3.18 31.75 2.54
CA ILE A 914 -4.20 32.37 3.39
C ILE A 914 -4.48 33.84 3.01
N ILE A 915 -3.46 34.70 3.00
CA ILE A 915 -3.64 36.18 3.00
C ILE A 915 -2.68 36.98 2.08
N LYS A 916 -1.57 36.42 1.60
CA LYS A 916 -0.45 37.15 0.99
C LYS A 916 -0.35 36.93 -0.53
N GLY A 917 -0.92 37.85 -1.29
CA GLY A 917 -0.96 37.84 -2.76
C GLY A 917 -2.36 37.59 -3.31
N ASP A 918 -2.59 37.96 -4.57
CA ASP A 918 -3.94 38.05 -5.14
C ASP A 918 -4.70 36.71 -5.21
N ASN A 919 -3.96 35.59 -5.26
CA ASN A 919 -4.49 34.23 -5.34
C ASN A 919 -4.73 33.58 -3.96
N ALA A 920 -4.41 34.26 -2.86
CA ALA A 920 -4.62 33.76 -1.50
C ALA A 920 -6.12 33.78 -1.13
N ILE A 921 -6.59 32.80 -0.36
CA ILE A 921 -8.04 32.56 -0.19
C ILE A 921 -8.80 33.77 0.36
N LEU A 922 -8.29 34.46 1.39
CA LEU A 922 -8.95 35.64 1.95
C LEU A 922 -8.96 36.80 0.93
N LYS A 923 -7.88 36.99 0.15
CA LYS A 923 -7.81 38.03 -0.87
C LYS A 923 -8.81 37.80 -2.01
N ARG A 924 -9.01 36.54 -2.42
CA ARG A 924 -10.02 36.16 -3.40
C ARG A 924 -11.45 36.35 -2.88
N LEU A 925 -11.72 36.07 -1.60
CA LEU A 925 -13.04 36.34 -1.01
C LEU A 925 -13.37 37.84 -1.03
N TYR A 926 -12.43 38.72 -0.66
CA TYR A 926 -12.60 40.17 -0.80
C TYR A 926 -12.77 40.65 -2.26
N GLN A 927 -12.31 39.88 -3.27
CA GLN A 927 -12.52 40.19 -4.70
C GLN A 927 -13.92 39.75 -5.21
N GLU A 928 -14.64 38.92 -4.45
CA GLU A 928 -16.00 38.44 -4.74
C GLU A 928 -17.07 39.22 -3.96
N ASP A 929 -16.80 40.49 -3.65
CA ASP A 929 -17.62 41.42 -2.84
C ASP A 929 -17.93 40.95 -1.39
N ILE A 930 -17.28 39.88 -0.90
CA ILE A 930 -17.41 39.41 0.50
C ILE A 930 -16.61 40.33 1.42
N THR A 931 -17.27 41.33 2.01
CA THR A 931 -16.62 42.34 2.86
C THR A 931 -16.16 41.81 4.22
N SER A 932 -16.74 40.71 4.69
CA SER A 932 -16.41 40.07 5.97
C SER A 932 -16.20 38.55 5.79
N PRO A 933 -15.07 38.11 5.22
CA PRO A 933 -14.73 36.69 5.09
C PRO A 933 -14.74 35.93 6.43
N GLU A 934 -14.47 36.62 7.54
CA GLU A 934 -14.51 36.08 8.92
C GLU A 934 -15.86 35.47 9.31
N GLU A 935 -16.97 35.90 8.70
CA GLU A 935 -18.30 35.26 8.87
C GLU A 935 -18.34 33.82 8.35
N TYR A 936 -17.49 33.50 7.36
CA TYR A 936 -17.48 32.24 6.63
C TYR A 936 -16.24 31.38 6.91
N ILE A 937 -15.09 31.98 7.20
CA ILE A 937 -13.81 31.28 7.38
C ILE A 937 -12.92 31.99 8.39
N ASN A 938 -12.42 31.25 9.38
CA ASN A 938 -11.47 31.75 10.38
C ASN A 938 -10.36 30.74 10.66
N PHE A 939 -9.19 31.28 11.03
CA PHE A 939 -7.96 30.53 11.30
C PHE A 939 -7.61 30.60 12.79
N TYR A 940 -7.37 29.43 13.37
CA TYR A 940 -7.15 29.25 14.80
C TYR A 940 -5.90 28.40 15.06
N GLY A 941 -5.34 28.53 16.24
CA GLY A 941 -4.34 27.64 16.81
C GLY A 941 -4.71 27.25 18.24
N LEU A 942 -3.79 26.57 18.91
CA LEU A 942 -3.95 26.13 20.31
C LEU A 942 -2.75 26.57 21.15
N ARG A 943 -3.00 27.01 22.39
CA ARG A 943 -1.97 27.45 23.35
C ARG A 943 -2.41 27.13 24.79
N THR A 944 -1.44 26.83 25.64
CA THR A 944 -1.66 26.55 27.06
C THR A 944 -0.58 27.20 27.95
N HIS A 945 -0.75 27.13 29.27
CA HIS A 945 0.18 27.65 30.26
C HIS A 945 0.25 26.74 31.50
N ASP A 946 1.33 26.88 32.27
CA ASP A 946 1.66 26.03 33.42
C ASP A 946 2.64 26.79 34.35
N ALA A 947 2.94 26.24 35.53
CA ALA A 947 3.86 26.83 36.52
C ALA A 947 5.15 26.00 36.65
N LEU A 948 6.19 26.35 35.88
CA LEU A 948 7.48 25.67 35.90
C LEU A 948 8.43 26.31 36.93
N GLY A 949 8.64 25.63 38.05
CA GLY A 949 9.62 26.03 39.07
C GLY A 949 9.27 27.35 39.80
N GLY A 950 7.98 27.66 39.92
CA GLY A 950 7.52 28.94 40.49
C GLY A 950 7.61 30.11 39.51
N LYS A 951 7.55 29.84 38.20
CA LYS A 951 7.39 30.83 37.14
C LYS A 951 6.28 30.38 36.22
N LEU A 952 5.41 31.31 35.84
CA LEU A 952 4.45 31.10 34.76
C LEU A 952 5.20 30.87 33.43
N VAL A 953 4.81 29.83 32.70
CA VAL A 953 5.30 29.51 31.35
C VAL A 953 4.12 29.23 30.42
N THR A 954 4.32 29.45 29.12
CA THR A 954 3.36 29.11 28.07
C THR A 954 4.09 28.45 26.90
N GLU A 955 3.39 27.56 26.21
CA GLU A 955 3.82 27.01 24.93
C GLU A 955 2.61 26.80 24.02
N LEU A 956 2.81 26.83 22.70
CA LEU A 956 1.78 26.45 21.75
C LEU A 956 1.49 24.94 21.85
N ILE A 957 0.25 24.52 21.68
CA ILE A 957 -0.07 23.09 21.53
C ILE A 957 0.12 22.77 20.05
N TYR A 958 1.01 21.82 19.73
CA TYR A 958 1.35 21.55 18.35
C TYR A 958 0.28 20.67 17.69
N ILE A 959 -0.54 21.30 16.85
CA ILE A 959 -1.50 20.62 15.99
C ILE A 959 -0.72 19.84 14.92
N HIS A 960 -0.51 18.56 15.18
CA HIS A 960 0.00 17.60 14.19
C HIS A 960 -1.12 16.85 13.46
N CYS A 961 -2.38 17.18 13.76
CA CYS A 961 -3.57 16.59 13.16
C CYS A 961 -3.55 16.58 11.62
N LYS A 962 -4.33 15.67 11.03
CA LYS A 962 -4.70 15.67 9.60
C LYS A 962 -6.16 15.22 9.45
N LEU A 963 -7.07 16.10 9.85
CA LEU A 963 -8.51 15.85 9.99
C LEU A 963 -9.33 16.82 9.12
N MET A 964 -10.43 16.33 8.57
CA MET A 964 -11.55 17.15 8.11
C MET A 964 -12.88 16.51 8.49
N ILE A 965 -13.78 17.27 9.11
CA ILE A 965 -15.18 16.90 9.40
C ILE A 965 -16.10 17.78 8.57
N VAL A 966 -17.16 17.20 7.99
CA VAL A 966 -18.12 17.91 7.12
C VAL A 966 -19.55 17.61 7.56
N ASP A 967 -20.33 18.67 7.80
CA ASP A 967 -21.77 18.67 8.11
C ASP A 967 -22.20 17.72 9.27
N ASP A 968 -21.32 17.40 10.22
CA ASP A 968 -21.51 16.30 11.20
C ASP A 968 -21.97 14.97 10.54
N THR A 969 -21.57 14.67 9.30
CA THR A 969 -21.91 13.39 8.62
C THR A 969 -20.73 12.64 8.01
N LYS A 970 -19.60 13.31 7.80
CA LYS A 970 -18.39 12.71 7.22
C LYS A 970 -17.15 13.15 7.97
N VAL A 971 -16.19 12.24 8.08
CA VAL A 971 -14.86 12.48 8.62
C VAL A 971 -13.83 11.91 7.66
N ILE A 972 -12.83 12.70 7.27
CA ILE A 972 -11.61 12.22 6.63
C ILE A 972 -10.46 12.43 7.62
N LEU A 973 -9.73 11.37 7.94
CA LEU A 973 -8.51 11.47 8.77
C LEU A 973 -7.42 10.51 8.28
N GLY A 974 -6.16 10.86 8.51
CA GLY A 974 -5.03 10.06 8.04
C GLY A 974 -3.68 10.69 8.35
N SER A 975 -2.69 10.45 7.49
CA SER A 975 -1.34 11.05 7.58
C SER A 975 -1.12 12.27 6.68
N ALA A 976 -2.04 12.54 5.75
CA ALA A 976 -1.88 13.51 4.67
C ALA A 976 -2.16 14.96 5.08
N ASN A 977 -1.15 15.82 4.96
CA ASN A 977 -1.27 17.24 5.20
C ASN A 977 -1.96 17.98 4.03
N ILE A 978 -2.49 19.19 4.26
CA ILE A 978 -2.95 20.07 3.17
C ILE A 978 -1.72 20.74 2.56
N ASN A 979 -1.03 19.98 1.71
CA ASN A 979 0.07 20.42 0.86
C ASN A 979 0.22 19.44 -0.33
N ASP A 980 0.95 19.83 -1.37
CA ASP A 980 1.19 18.98 -2.53
C ASP A 980 2.02 17.73 -2.17
N ARG A 981 2.96 17.86 -1.22
CA ARG A 981 3.77 16.75 -0.70
C ARG A 981 2.90 15.55 -0.32
N SER A 982 1.81 15.78 0.40
CA SER A 982 0.87 14.74 0.80
C SER A 982 -0.22 14.50 -0.25
N MET A 983 -0.74 15.52 -0.92
CA MET A 983 -1.96 15.40 -1.74
C MET A 983 -1.74 14.84 -3.15
N LEU A 984 -0.62 15.14 -3.83
CA LEU A 984 -0.47 14.82 -5.26
C LEU A 984 -0.17 13.34 -5.60
N GLY A 985 -0.15 12.41 -4.64
CA GLY A 985 0.13 10.98 -4.84
C GLY A 985 1.55 10.60 -5.30
N SER A 986 2.25 11.54 -5.93
CA SER A 986 3.52 11.40 -6.65
C SER A 986 4.74 11.86 -5.86
N ARG A 987 4.51 12.64 -4.79
CA ARG A 987 5.48 13.13 -3.81
C ARG A 987 5.60 12.10 -2.67
N ASP A 988 5.10 12.35 -1.46
CA ASP A 988 5.19 11.38 -0.35
C ASP A 988 4.12 10.28 -0.47
N SER A 989 4.27 9.18 0.27
CA SER A 989 3.18 8.20 0.44
C SER A 989 2.42 8.42 1.75
N GLU A 990 1.10 8.40 1.64
CA GLU A 990 0.15 8.74 2.70
C GLU A 990 -0.99 7.72 2.74
N LEU A 991 -1.69 7.65 3.87
CA LEU A 991 -2.85 6.79 4.08
C LEU A 991 -3.91 7.53 4.88
N ALA A 992 -5.19 7.39 4.50
CA ALA A 992 -6.32 7.96 5.20
C ALA A 992 -7.55 7.05 5.15
N VAL A 993 -8.57 7.39 5.93
CA VAL A 993 -9.92 6.82 5.84
C VAL A 993 -10.94 7.94 5.67
N LEU A 994 -11.84 7.78 4.70
CA LEU A 994 -13.12 8.47 4.66
C LEU A 994 -14.12 7.63 5.46
N ILE A 995 -14.74 8.24 6.46
CA ILE A 995 -15.78 7.67 7.31
C ILE A 995 -17.07 8.43 6.99
N GLU A 996 -18.08 7.73 6.50
CA GLU A 996 -19.43 8.22 6.31
C GLU A 996 -20.35 7.56 7.34
N ASP A 997 -21.13 8.36 8.08
CA ASP A 997 -22.05 7.81 9.08
C ASP A 997 -23.22 7.05 8.46
N THR A 998 -23.59 5.92 9.08
CA THR A 998 -24.78 5.13 8.73
C THR A 998 -25.82 5.10 9.86
N GLU A 999 -25.43 5.42 11.11
CA GLU A 999 -26.35 5.64 12.23
C GLU A 999 -26.59 7.15 12.41
N MET A 1000 -27.81 7.60 12.15
CA MET A 1000 -28.18 9.02 12.21
C MET A 1000 -28.92 9.35 13.51
N VAL A 1001 -28.52 10.43 14.17
CA VAL A 1001 -29.08 10.93 15.44
C VAL A 1001 -29.66 12.33 15.28
N GLY A 1002 -30.64 12.67 16.13
CA GLY A 1002 -31.21 14.02 16.15
C GLY A 1002 -30.22 15.03 16.72
N SER A 1003 -30.00 16.12 15.99
CA SER A 1003 -29.16 17.25 16.39
C SER A 1003 -29.83 18.57 15.97
N VAL A 1004 -29.09 19.67 16.04
CA VAL A 1004 -29.46 21.01 15.57
C VAL A 1004 -28.39 21.52 14.59
N MET A 1005 -28.78 22.37 13.64
CA MET A 1005 -27.89 23.02 12.68
C MET A 1005 -28.55 24.32 12.22
N ASP A 1006 -27.93 25.46 12.54
CA ASP A 1006 -28.46 26.82 12.34
C ASP A 1006 -29.83 27.04 13.04
N GLY A 1007 -29.94 26.56 14.28
CA GLY A 1007 -31.17 26.56 15.08
C GLY A 1007 -32.25 25.55 14.63
N GLU A 1008 -32.15 25.04 13.40
CA GLU A 1008 -33.11 24.10 12.81
C GLU A 1008 -32.81 22.64 13.15
N ARG A 1009 -33.86 21.80 13.11
CA ARG A 1009 -33.72 20.39 13.49
C ARG A 1009 -32.94 19.61 12.44
N TYR A 1010 -31.76 19.12 12.83
CA TYR A 1010 -30.86 18.36 11.98
C TYR A 1010 -30.88 16.85 12.28
N MET A 1011 -30.42 16.06 11.31
CA MET A 1011 -30.09 14.64 11.49
C MET A 1011 -28.61 14.47 11.22
N ALA A 1012 -27.81 14.43 12.29
CA ALA A 1012 -26.37 14.27 12.22
C ALA A 1012 -25.96 12.80 12.18
N GLY A 1013 -24.81 12.52 11.60
CA GLY A 1013 -24.10 11.26 11.76
C GLY A 1013 -23.58 11.10 13.19
N LYS A 1014 -23.80 9.94 13.79
CA LYS A 1014 -23.47 9.68 15.19
C LYS A 1014 -21.97 9.78 15.48
N PHE A 1015 -21.14 9.19 14.64
CA PHE A 1015 -19.69 9.22 14.82
C PHE A 1015 -19.13 10.62 14.63
N ALA A 1016 -19.47 11.27 13.51
CA ALA A 1016 -19.00 12.62 13.19
C ALA A 1016 -19.43 13.63 14.26
N LEU A 1017 -20.71 13.63 14.67
CA LEU A 1017 -21.23 14.47 15.75
C LEU A 1017 -20.47 14.27 17.06
N GLN A 1018 -20.30 13.02 17.50
CA GLN A 1018 -19.64 12.72 18.77
C GLN A 1018 -18.16 13.13 18.76
N PHE A 1019 -17.45 12.86 17.65
CA PHE A 1019 -16.04 13.19 17.52
C PHE A 1019 -15.80 14.71 17.43
N ARG A 1020 -16.61 15.41 16.62
CA ARG A 1020 -16.60 16.87 16.51
C ARG A 1020 -16.96 17.56 17.83
N GLN A 1021 -17.95 17.03 18.55
CA GLN A 1021 -18.28 17.52 19.90
C GLN A 1021 -17.22 17.18 20.96
N GLN A 1022 -16.42 16.14 20.81
CA GLN A 1022 -15.28 15.87 21.69
C GLN A 1022 -14.21 16.95 21.50
N LEU A 1023 -13.77 17.18 20.26
CA LEU A 1023 -12.75 18.18 19.92
C LEU A 1023 -13.18 19.60 20.33
N PHE A 1024 -14.45 19.95 20.09
CA PHE A 1024 -14.99 21.24 20.54
C PHE A 1024 -14.93 21.39 22.08
N ARG A 1025 -15.23 20.33 22.84
CA ARG A 1025 -15.17 20.38 24.31
C ARG A 1025 -13.73 20.37 24.85
N GLU A 1026 -12.80 19.76 24.14
CA GLU A 1026 -11.36 19.81 24.44
C GLU A 1026 -10.80 21.22 24.23
N HIS A 1027 -10.99 21.80 23.04
CA HIS A 1027 -10.43 23.11 22.68
C HIS A 1027 -11.04 24.27 23.48
N LEU A 1028 -12.27 24.11 23.99
CA LEU A 1028 -12.94 25.02 24.91
C LEU A 1028 -12.68 24.70 26.40
N GLY A 1029 -11.91 23.65 26.73
CA GLY A 1029 -11.53 23.29 28.11
C GLY A 1029 -12.60 22.55 28.94
N ILE A 1030 -13.80 22.37 28.39
CA ILE A 1030 -15.00 21.87 29.09
C ILE A 1030 -15.17 20.34 29.06
N LEU A 1031 -14.15 19.58 28.66
CA LEU A 1031 -14.24 18.11 28.46
C LEU A 1031 -14.56 17.33 29.76
N LYS A 1032 -14.12 17.83 30.92
CA LYS A 1032 -14.48 17.30 32.26
C LYS A 1032 -15.67 18.03 32.92
N GLY A 1033 -16.06 19.19 32.37
CA GLY A 1033 -16.96 20.16 33.00
C GLY A 1033 -18.41 20.13 32.48
N CYS A 1034 -19.19 21.12 32.90
CA CYS A 1034 -20.60 21.33 32.51
C CYS A 1034 -20.93 22.83 32.55
N ASP A 1035 -20.07 23.65 31.95
CA ASP A 1035 -19.95 25.09 32.19
C ASP A 1035 -21.01 25.94 31.46
N GLY A 1036 -22.18 25.37 31.21
CA GLY A 1036 -23.32 26.00 30.52
C GLY A 1036 -23.14 26.17 29.00
N ILE A 1037 -21.94 25.98 28.47
CA ILE A 1037 -21.63 26.11 27.04
C ILE A 1037 -22.27 24.98 26.25
N ASP A 1038 -23.14 25.33 25.30
CA ASP A 1038 -23.63 24.38 24.30
C ASP A 1038 -22.68 24.34 23.09
N VAL A 1039 -22.36 23.13 22.65
CA VAL A 1039 -21.57 22.83 21.45
C VAL A 1039 -22.41 22.05 20.43
N SER A 1040 -23.73 21.96 20.60
CA SER A 1040 -24.60 21.15 19.75
C SER A 1040 -24.61 21.65 18.31
N ASP A 1041 -24.85 22.95 18.10
CA ASP A 1041 -24.93 23.64 16.80
C ASP A 1041 -23.56 24.20 16.37
N PRO A 1042 -22.93 23.69 15.30
CA PRO A 1042 -21.62 24.15 14.84
C PRO A 1042 -21.67 25.33 13.85
N VAL A 1043 -22.83 25.97 13.59
CA VAL A 1043 -22.95 27.07 12.62
C VAL A 1043 -23.69 28.32 13.08
N SER A 1044 -24.53 28.21 14.12
CA SER A 1044 -25.24 29.35 14.71
C SER A 1044 -24.29 30.47 15.15
N ASP A 1045 -24.70 31.74 15.02
CA ASP A 1045 -23.87 32.90 15.43
C ASP A 1045 -23.50 32.86 16.93
N ALA A 1046 -24.41 32.37 17.79
CA ALA A 1046 -24.18 32.27 19.23
C ALA A 1046 -23.06 31.28 19.59
N PHE A 1047 -22.83 30.25 18.77
CA PHE A 1047 -21.67 29.39 18.89
C PHE A 1047 -20.46 29.98 18.17
N TYR A 1048 -20.58 30.27 16.87
CA TYR A 1048 -19.45 30.66 16.02
C TYR A 1048 -18.81 31.99 16.45
N ASN A 1049 -19.61 33.03 16.69
CA ASN A 1049 -19.13 34.35 17.09
C ASN A 1049 -19.03 34.46 18.63
N ASP A 1050 -20.16 34.30 19.32
CA ASP A 1050 -20.27 34.66 20.75
C ASP A 1050 -19.61 33.65 21.71
N THR A 1051 -19.23 32.47 21.22
CA THR A 1051 -18.50 31.45 22.00
C THR A 1051 -17.11 31.20 21.41
N TRP A 1052 -17.03 30.55 20.25
CA TRP A 1052 -15.80 30.05 19.66
C TRP A 1052 -14.83 31.19 19.28
N THR A 1053 -15.25 32.12 18.41
CA THR A 1053 -14.39 33.23 17.98
C THR A 1053 -14.08 34.19 19.14
N ARG A 1054 -15.05 34.50 20.00
CA ARG A 1054 -14.81 35.34 21.18
C ARG A 1054 -13.77 34.75 22.13
N PHE A 1055 -13.83 33.46 22.45
CA PHE A 1055 -12.83 32.82 23.30
C PHE A 1055 -11.45 32.80 22.64
N ALA A 1056 -11.36 32.49 21.34
CA ALA A 1056 -10.12 32.54 20.59
C ALA A 1056 -9.43 33.92 20.69
N VAL A 1057 -10.20 35.01 20.49
CA VAL A 1057 -9.71 36.39 20.58
C VAL A 1057 -9.35 36.79 22.02
N THR A 1058 -10.20 36.47 23.00
CA THR A 1058 -9.94 36.75 24.43
C THR A 1058 -8.66 36.04 24.89
N ASN A 1059 -8.52 34.75 24.61
CA ASN A 1059 -7.33 33.97 24.97
C ASN A 1059 -6.07 34.53 24.29
N THR A 1060 -6.11 34.85 22.98
CA THR A 1060 -4.97 35.48 22.29
C THR A 1060 -4.53 36.79 22.97
N ASN A 1061 -5.47 37.65 23.32
CA ASN A 1061 -5.17 38.93 23.98
C ASN A 1061 -4.53 38.73 25.37
N ILE A 1062 -5.06 37.80 26.19
CA ILE A 1062 -4.47 37.46 27.49
C ILE A 1062 -3.06 36.89 27.31
N TYR A 1063 -2.84 36.00 26.35
CA TYR A 1063 -1.51 35.42 26.10
C TYR A 1063 -0.49 36.45 25.58
N ASP A 1064 -0.88 37.44 24.76
CA ASP A 1064 -0.01 38.55 24.34
C ASP A 1064 0.34 39.50 25.51
N GLU A 1065 -0.67 39.83 26.34
CA GLU A 1065 -0.52 40.66 27.55
C GLU A 1065 0.41 39.99 28.57
N VAL A 1066 0.11 38.74 28.95
CA VAL A 1066 0.75 38.05 30.07
C VAL A 1066 2.18 37.61 29.72
N PHE A 1067 2.39 37.07 28.51
CA PHE A 1067 3.65 36.41 28.15
C PHE A 1067 4.44 37.04 27.01
N LYS A 1068 3.86 37.98 26.24
CA LYS A 1068 4.45 38.46 24.97
C LYS A 1068 4.69 37.30 23.98
N CYS A 1069 3.64 36.51 23.75
CA CYS A 1069 3.69 35.34 22.88
C CYS A 1069 4.15 35.66 21.45
N ILE A 1070 4.81 34.68 20.85
CA ILE A 1070 5.12 34.64 19.42
C ILE A 1070 4.39 33.42 18.83
N PRO A 1071 3.75 33.53 17.65
CA PRO A 1071 3.65 34.74 16.83
C PRO A 1071 2.60 35.74 17.36
N THR A 1072 2.63 36.97 16.86
CA THR A 1072 1.69 38.05 17.24
C THR A 1072 1.48 39.02 16.07
N ASP A 1073 0.25 39.52 15.91
CA ASP A 1073 -0.07 40.53 14.89
C ASP A 1073 0.52 41.92 15.20
N ARG A 1074 1.12 42.09 16.39
CA ARG A 1074 1.81 43.32 16.80
C ARG A 1074 3.19 43.54 16.16
N ALA A 1075 3.66 42.60 15.33
CA ALA A 1075 4.97 42.67 14.70
C ALA A 1075 4.89 42.21 13.22
N THR A 1076 4.69 43.16 12.30
CA THR A 1076 4.66 42.88 10.86
C THR A 1076 6.06 42.85 10.24
N THR A 1077 7.07 43.36 10.97
CA THR A 1077 8.49 43.38 10.62
C THR A 1077 9.40 42.70 11.65
N TYR A 1078 10.62 42.28 11.24
CA TYR A 1078 11.64 41.79 12.17
C TYR A 1078 12.05 42.87 13.18
N LEU A 1079 12.01 44.15 12.79
CA LEU A 1079 12.36 45.27 13.66
C LEU A 1079 11.36 45.43 14.81
N GLU A 1080 10.05 45.28 14.53
CA GLU A 1080 9.01 45.28 15.55
C GLU A 1080 9.07 44.02 16.40
N LEU A 1081 9.32 42.85 15.82
CA LEU A 1081 9.52 41.61 16.59
C LEU A 1081 10.67 41.74 17.59
N GLN A 1082 11.76 42.40 17.18
CA GLN A 1082 12.91 42.70 18.04
C GLN A 1082 12.65 43.82 19.07
N GLN A 1083 11.60 44.65 18.90
CA GLN A 1083 11.12 45.60 19.92
C GLN A 1083 10.16 44.91 20.90
N PHE A 1084 9.19 44.16 20.39
CA PHE A 1084 8.21 43.39 21.14
C PHE A 1084 8.87 42.36 22.08
N LYS A 1085 9.89 41.63 21.60
CA LYS A 1085 10.76 40.74 22.43
C LYS A 1085 11.50 41.46 23.57
N ARG A 1086 11.47 42.80 23.65
CA ARG A 1086 12.09 43.62 24.70
C ARG A 1086 11.07 44.34 25.58
N GLU A 1087 9.77 44.26 25.27
CA GLU A 1087 8.73 44.67 26.21
C GLU A 1087 8.75 43.71 27.42
N PRO A 1088 8.64 44.20 28.67
CA PRO A 1088 8.41 43.32 29.80
C PRO A 1088 7.05 42.64 29.66
N SER A 1089 6.99 41.34 29.93
CA SER A 1089 5.76 40.56 30.03
C SER A 1089 5.19 40.65 31.46
N LEU A 1090 3.86 40.59 31.61
CA LEU A 1090 3.23 40.69 32.93
C LEU A 1090 3.73 39.57 33.86
N ALA A 1091 3.86 38.35 33.33
CA ALA A 1091 4.43 37.18 34.02
C ALA A 1091 5.85 37.37 34.57
N HIS A 1092 6.59 38.41 34.13
CA HIS A 1092 7.88 38.78 34.71
C HIS A 1092 7.80 40.00 35.65
N SER A 1093 6.90 40.96 35.39
CA SER A 1093 6.81 42.20 36.18
C SER A 1093 5.88 42.13 37.39
N ASP A 1094 4.80 41.36 37.32
CA ASP A 1094 3.76 41.24 38.35
C ASP A 1094 3.10 39.85 38.26
N HIS A 1095 3.48 38.95 39.18
CA HIS A 1095 3.04 37.54 39.15
C HIS A 1095 1.57 37.39 39.54
N ASP A 1096 1.12 38.12 40.56
CA ASP A 1096 -0.23 38.03 41.10
C ASP A 1096 -1.24 38.56 40.05
N ALA A 1097 -0.91 39.67 39.39
CA ALA A 1097 -1.70 40.19 38.27
C ALA A 1097 -1.68 39.25 37.05
N ALA A 1098 -0.56 38.57 36.78
CA ALA A 1098 -0.48 37.59 35.71
C ALA A 1098 -1.37 36.37 35.98
N GLU A 1099 -1.42 35.86 37.22
CA GLU A 1099 -2.34 34.78 37.60
C GLU A 1099 -3.81 35.21 37.53
N GLU A 1100 -4.16 36.42 37.96
CA GLU A 1100 -5.53 36.97 37.84
C GLU A 1100 -5.98 37.03 36.38
N ARG A 1101 -5.13 37.53 35.46
CA ARG A 1101 -5.44 37.60 34.02
C ARG A 1101 -5.52 36.21 33.38
N LEU A 1102 -4.69 35.25 33.81
CA LEU A 1102 -4.74 33.87 33.29
C LEU A 1102 -5.99 33.10 33.76
N ALA A 1103 -6.58 33.44 34.90
CA ALA A 1103 -7.84 32.85 35.36
C ALA A 1103 -9.06 33.18 34.46
N GLU A 1104 -8.93 34.13 33.53
CA GLU A 1104 -9.95 34.42 32.50
C GLU A 1104 -9.80 33.54 31.23
N VAL A 1105 -8.69 32.82 31.06
CA VAL A 1105 -8.45 31.97 29.89
C VAL A 1105 -9.39 30.77 29.91
N THR A 1106 -10.16 30.58 28.84
CA THR A 1106 -11.10 29.46 28.72
C THR A 1106 -10.65 28.50 27.63
N GLY A 1107 -10.17 27.32 28.05
CA GLY A 1107 -9.67 26.29 27.14
C GLY A 1107 -8.31 26.62 26.52
N HIS A 1108 -8.12 26.17 25.28
CA HIS A 1108 -6.84 26.21 24.57
C HIS A 1108 -6.89 27.00 23.26
N LEU A 1109 -8.09 27.25 22.73
CA LEU A 1109 -8.32 27.92 21.46
C LEU A 1109 -7.77 29.35 21.45
N VAL A 1110 -7.04 29.72 20.40
CA VAL A 1110 -6.51 31.08 20.14
C VAL A 1110 -6.65 31.43 18.67
N SER A 1111 -6.82 32.72 18.34
CA SER A 1111 -6.81 33.20 16.95
C SER A 1111 -5.41 33.15 16.35
N THR A 1112 -5.27 32.69 15.10
CA THR A 1112 -3.98 32.67 14.40
C THR A 1112 -3.57 34.09 13.97
N PRO A 1113 -2.36 34.57 14.31
CA PRO A 1113 -1.88 35.89 13.91
C PRO A 1113 -1.42 35.89 12.44
N LEU A 1114 -2.31 36.30 11.54
CA LEU A 1114 -2.09 36.31 10.09
C LEU A 1114 -1.28 37.53 9.59
N ASN A 1115 -1.03 38.53 10.45
CA ASN A 1115 -0.22 39.70 10.13
C ASN A 1115 1.22 39.61 10.69
N PHE A 1116 1.53 38.58 11.50
CA PHE A 1116 2.90 38.34 12.00
C PHE A 1116 3.92 38.21 10.85
N LEU A 1117 4.94 39.09 10.85
CA LEU A 1117 5.95 39.22 9.81
C LEU A 1117 5.37 39.37 8.37
N CYS A 1118 4.15 39.91 8.22
CA CYS A 1118 3.49 39.98 6.92
C CYS A 1118 4.16 40.92 5.91
N ASP A 1119 4.94 41.90 6.37
CA ASP A 1119 5.66 42.85 5.50
C ASP A 1119 7.06 42.36 5.11
N GLU A 1120 7.57 41.31 5.76
CA GLU A 1120 8.88 40.73 5.48
C GLU A 1120 8.89 39.78 4.27
N ASN A 1121 10.08 39.55 3.72
CA ASN A 1121 10.31 38.39 2.88
C ASN A 1121 10.73 37.19 3.73
N LEU A 1122 9.82 36.23 3.87
CA LEU A 1122 10.06 34.96 4.59
C LEU A 1122 10.66 33.86 3.70
N GLN A 1123 10.93 34.13 2.42
CA GLN A 1123 11.68 33.20 1.58
C GLN A 1123 13.14 33.08 2.06
N PRO A 1124 13.72 31.87 2.05
CA PRO A 1124 15.11 31.68 2.40
C PRO A 1124 16.03 32.32 1.34
N SER A 1125 17.12 32.93 1.79
CA SER A 1125 18.13 33.50 0.91
C SER A 1125 18.97 32.42 0.23
N MET A 1126 19.59 32.75 -0.89
CA MET A 1126 20.55 31.88 -1.60
C MET A 1126 21.83 31.56 -0.80
N GLY A 1127 22.00 32.12 0.41
CA GLY A 1127 23.08 31.77 1.34
C GLY A 1127 22.67 30.77 2.42
N GLU A 1128 21.37 30.56 2.65
CA GLU A 1128 20.83 29.56 3.58
C GLU A 1128 20.70 28.18 2.89
N THR A 1129 20.80 27.10 3.67
CA THR A 1129 20.68 25.72 3.15
C THR A 1129 19.31 25.49 2.50
N GLU A 1130 18.30 26.13 3.09
CA GLU A 1130 16.89 26.08 2.73
C GLU A 1130 16.62 26.76 1.38
N GLY A 1131 17.39 27.78 1.03
CA GLY A 1131 17.32 28.48 -0.27
C GLY A 1131 18.02 27.75 -1.41
N LEU A 1132 18.88 26.78 -1.08
CA LEU A 1132 19.44 25.83 -2.04
C LEU A 1132 18.53 24.60 -2.26
N ALA A 1133 17.51 24.42 -1.44
CA ALA A 1133 16.52 23.36 -1.60
C ALA A 1133 15.46 23.75 -2.66
N PRO A 1134 15.00 22.81 -3.51
CA PRO A 1134 14.02 23.11 -4.54
C PRO A 1134 12.63 23.33 -3.93
N THR A 1135 11.87 24.33 -4.39
CA THR A 1135 10.56 24.77 -3.84
C THR A 1135 9.65 23.62 -3.42
N ARG A 1136 9.50 22.63 -4.30
CA ARG A 1136 8.73 21.39 -4.09
C ARG A 1136 9.08 20.54 -2.85
N LEU A 1137 10.15 20.85 -2.11
CA LEU A 1137 10.45 20.23 -0.82
C LEU A 1137 9.49 20.74 0.27
N TRP A 1138 9.11 22.03 0.17
CA TRP A 1138 8.39 22.82 1.16
C TRP A 1138 6.88 22.87 0.93
N VAL A 1139 6.44 22.60 -0.30
CA VAL A 1139 5.03 22.52 -0.72
C VAL A 1139 4.63 21.09 -1.05
#